data_AF-I1CYP7-F1
#
_entry.id   AF-I1CYP7-F1
#
_cell.length_a   1.000
_cell.length_b   1.000
_cell.length_c   1.000
_cell.angle_alpha   90.00
_cell.angle_beta   90.00
_cell.angle_gamma   90.00
#
_symmetry.space_group_name_H-M   'P 1'
#
loop_
_entity.id
_entity.type
_entity.pdbx_description
1 polymer ?
#
loop_
_entity_poly.entity_id
_entity_poly.type
_entity_poly.pdbx_seq_one_letter_code
_entity_poly.pdbx_strand_id
1 'polypeptide(L)'
;MPTVDRERLRRSRKWAVARLAGRDVAVDVVGLERHVLPERAAELLTFAESPVSAEDLVLRHGGDRAEAEKLVDLLVATGLLVDREETEADEQIERLIRVAETPPPERASSAYGEIDHLEDSAVPAPWRGPLRVLLLGGCVVQFARAAVERRFRLGGYDATVRTSWPGASVHDLVDTIRREDPDVVVVMPYVETLLRGLWDLGYAATPRTRATRTRALARLLANLLATTAEAAGDRLVLMHNVSGPGLSAFGRFEYLHEWHLRDSVGFLNQELDRAARRHDNVVLVDEDRFVREWGARHLFDDHLFPFAHHGGTPSPDLDVPNQTPLLSSVLAEEYYASYAAHTAADRIKCLAVDLDNTLWPGVLADMDFDWSMADTTSSWLHRGIHQALRIVKQRGVLLASVSKGDADATLAAWRRLPSTDLLSPDDFVAHYIGWGPKSASLHQLCKELQVAPEAVAVLDDFHVEREEIRRFGPPVRVVDAPVSEFRRWLLTEPGLQVRTVTPEAANRTETTRAALTVARMADSADGDYGRLIRDLHVRVDVRPPRESELTRVAELVTRTTQFTLGEPPPGPDEFAEAASRDELRVLEVSDDLANYGIVGACVIGDGVVRALAVSCRVLALDVGPVFLTAALLGRPNETFVAHYTATERNSPAKDLLRRSGFQLVAEHGARSEWRRRGPVSAAELDAWPHEVSIREVTA
;
A
#
# COMPACT_ATOMS: atom_id res chain seq x y z
N MET A 1 54.39 0.37 26.57
CA MET A 1 54.25 0.35 25.10
C MET A 1 55.30 -0.58 24.55
N PRO A 2 55.03 -1.37 23.49
CA PRO A 2 56.08 -2.16 22.85
C PRO A 2 57.22 -1.23 22.47
N THR A 3 58.46 -1.67 22.67
CA THR A 3 59.64 -0.92 22.25
C THR A 3 59.64 -0.85 20.73
N VAL A 4 59.37 0.34 20.18
CA VAL A 4 59.35 0.57 18.74
C VAL A 4 60.76 0.34 18.19
N ASP A 5 60.92 -0.60 17.25
CA ASP A 5 62.18 -0.87 16.56
C ASP A 5 62.56 0.32 15.66
N ARG A 6 63.49 1.13 16.18
CA ARG A 6 63.93 2.37 15.54
C ARG A 6 64.75 2.14 14.28
N GLU A 7 65.17 0.91 13.99
CA GLU A 7 65.92 0.59 12.77
C GLU A 7 64.99 0.38 11.55
N ARG A 8 63.68 0.23 11.74
CA ARG A 8 62.72 -0.09 10.68
C ARG A 8 61.43 0.72 10.74
N LEU A 9 61.53 2.02 11.03
CA LEU A 9 60.40 2.93 11.07
C LEU A 9 59.79 3.15 9.68
N ARG A 10 58.48 3.29 9.61
CA ARG A 10 57.75 3.68 8.40
C ARG A 10 56.55 4.55 8.75
N ARG A 11 56.07 5.33 7.78
CA ARG A 11 54.87 6.14 7.92
C ARG A 11 53.63 5.24 8.07
N SER A 12 52.81 5.55 9.07
CA SER A 12 51.52 4.90 9.27
C SER A 12 50.53 5.26 8.16
N ARG A 13 49.85 4.25 7.61
CA ARG A 13 48.81 4.43 6.59
C ARG A 13 47.48 4.94 7.13
N LYS A 14 47.31 4.94 8.46
CA LYS A 14 46.15 5.53 9.15
C LYS A 14 46.09 7.05 8.99
N TRP A 15 47.18 7.69 8.53
CA TRP A 15 47.29 9.14 8.47
C TRP A 15 47.56 9.65 7.04
N ALA A 16 46.68 10.50 6.53
CA ALA A 16 46.91 11.30 5.33
C ALA A 16 47.55 12.65 5.70
N VAL A 17 48.51 13.14 4.92
CA VAL A 17 49.17 14.43 5.16
C VAL A 17 48.81 15.39 4.02
N ALA A 18 48.37 16.59 4.37
CA ALA A 18 47.95 17.62 3.41
C ALA A 18 48.41 19.01 3.85
N ARG A 19 48.58 19.94 2.91
CA ARG A 19 48.97 21.33 3.19
C ARG A 19 47.76 22.25 3.18
N LEU A 20 47.48 22.91 4.30
CA LEU A 20 46.33 23.79 4.50
C LEU A 20 46.80 25.15 5.02
N ALA A 21 46.40 26.24 4.34
CA ALA A 21 46.75 27.62 4.70
C ALA A 21 48.26 27.84 4.97
N GLY A 22 49.12 27.17 4.21
CA GLY A 22 50.57 27.29 4.29
C GLY A 22 51.26 26.37 5.30
N ARG A 23 50.52 25.60 6.13
CA ARG A 23 51.04 24.64 7.11
C ARG A 23 50.69 23.20 6.74
N ASP A 24 51.54 22.24 7.12
CA ASP A 24 51.27 20.82 6.90
C ASP A 24 50.44 20.24 8.06
N VAL A 25 49.48 19.39 7.74
CA VAL A 25 48.52 18.81 8.68
C VAL A 25 48.36 17.32 8.39
N ALA A 26 48.40 16.48 9.42
CA ALA A 26 48.06 15.06 9.34
C ALA A 26 46.59 14.84 9.77
N VAL A 27 45.88 14.01 9.02
CA VAL A 27 44.47 13.65 9.23
C VAL A 27 44.35 12.15 9.37
N ASP A 28 43.74 11.67 10.44
CA ASP A 28 43.41 10.25 10.63
C ASP A 28 42.32 9.89 9.61
N VAL A 29 42.60 8.98 8.67
CA VAL A 29 41.64 8.62 7.62
C VAL A 29 40.53 7.69 8.10
N VAL A 30 40.64 7.15 9.31
CA VAL A 30 39.63 6.28 9.92
C VAL A 30 38.76 7.06 10.91
N GLY A 31 39.39 7.90 11.75
CA GLY A 31 38.70 8.69 12.79
C GLY A 31 38.43 10.17 12.46
N LEU A 32 38.99 10.68 11.36
CA LEU A 32 38.86 12.07 10.88
C LEU A 32 39.40 13.17 11.83
N GLU A 33 40.26 12.81 12.79
CA GLU A 33 40.99 13.76 13.66
C GLU A 33 42.15 14.46 12.92
N ARG A 34 42.49 15.70 13.31
CA ARG A 34 43.48 16.54 12.60
C ARG A 34 44.58 17.06 13.52
N HIS A 35 45.84 16.89 13.13
CA HIS A 35 47.02 17.40 13.84
C HIS A 35 47.88 18.28 12.95
N VAL A 36 48.21 19.49 13.39
CA VAL A 36 49.14 20.38 12.68
C VAL A 36 50.55 19.87 12.89
N LEU A 37 51.27 19.64 11.79
CA LEU A 37 52.62 19.07 11.82
C LEU A 37 53.67 20.18 12.06
N PRO A 38 54.73 19.88 12.84
CA PRO A 38 55.91 20.74 12.94
C PRO A 38 56.61 20.92 11.58
N GLU A 39 57.40 21.98 11.45
CA GLU A 39 58.18 22.25 10.24
C GLU A 39 59.12 21.07 9.92
N ARG A 40 59.25 20.71 8.63
CA ARG A 40 59.98 19.53 8.11
C ARG A 40 59.43 18.14 8.44
N ALA A 41 58.40 18.01 9.28
CA ALA A 41 57.82 16.70 9.62
C ALA A 41 57.18 15.99 8.41
N ALA A 42 56.47 16.72 7.54
CA ALA A 42 55.86 16.14 6.33
C ALA A 42 56.90 15.60 5.33
N GLU A 43 58.06 16.26 5.23
CA GLU A 43 59.18 15.81 4.40
C GLU A 43 59.77 14.50 4.95
N LEU A 44 60.02 14.42 6.26
CA LEU A 44 60.49 13.18 6.91
C LEU A 44 59.51 12.02 6.74
N LEU A 45 58.21 12.28 6.86
CA LEU A 45 57.16 11.26 6.65
C LEU A 45 57.11 10.76 5.20
N THR A 46 57.53 11.56 4.22
CA THR A 46 57.62 11.13 2.82
C THR A 46 58.79 10.16 2.63
N PHE A 47 59.93 10.40 3.28
CA PHE A 47 61.06 9.46 3.24
C PHE A 47 60.77 8.13 3.95
N ALA A 48 59.84 8.14 4.91
CA ALA A 48 59.39 6.96 5.63
C ALA A 48 58.24 6.19 4.94
N GLU A 49 57.86 6.51 3.71
CA GLU A 49 56.86 5.70 2.95
C GLU A 49 57.32 4.24 2.76
N SER A 50 58.64 4.02 2.76
CA SER A 50 59.29 2.72 2.91
C SER A 50 60.05 2.65 4.24
N PRO A 51 60.31 1.44 4.80
CA PRO A 51 61.02 1.30 6.07
C PRO A 51 62.40 1.97 6.05
N VAL A 52 62.71 2.73 7.10
CA VAL A 52 63.90 3.56 7.25
C VAL A 52 64.31 3.61 8.73
N SER A 53 65.61 3.75 9.01
CA SER A 53 66.10 3.89 10.38
C SER A 53 65.85 5.30 10.93
N ALA A 54 65.70 5.41 12.25
CA ALA A 54 65.60 6.70 12.93
C ALA A 54 66.86 7.55 12.71
N GLU A 55 68.04 6.92 12.66
CA GLU A 55 69.32 7.60 12.39
C GLU A 55 69.33 8.21 10.98
N ASP A 56 68.84 7.49 9.97
CA ASP A 56 68.73 8.02 8.60
C ASP A 56 67.73 9.18 8.51
N LEU A 57 66.62 9.13 9.26
CA LEU A 57 65.67 10.24 9.33
C LEU A 57 66.29 11.47 10.02
N VAL A 58 67.06 11.27 11.10
CA VAL A 58 67.80 12.33 11.80
C VAL A 58 68.84 12.98 10.87
N LEU A 59 69.59 12.18 10.11
CA LEU A 59 70.56 12.68 9.12
C LEU A 59 69.89 13.45 7.97
N ARG A 60 68.71 13.00 7.52
CA ARG A 60 67.93 13.64 6.45
C ARG A 60 67.21 14.91 6.87
N HIS A 61 66.95 15.11 8.17
CA HIS A 61 66.40 16.37 8.68
C HIS A 61 67.31 17.57 8.36
N GLY A 62 68.63 17.35 8.25
CA GLY A 62 69.61 18.36 7.80
C GLY A 62 69.75 19.58 8.72
N GLY A 63 69.27 19.50 9.97
CA GLY A 63 69.31 20.55 10.99
C GLY A 63 70.09 20.12 12.25
N ASP A 64 69.85 20.80 13.39
CA ASP A 64 70.46 20.39 14.66
C ASP A 64 70.05 18.96 15.03
N ARG A 65 71.02 18.17 15.48
CA ARG A 65 70.82 16.74 15.72
C ARG A 65 69.86 16.48 16.88
N ALA A 66 69.96 17.24 17.96
CA ALA A 66 69.11 17.04 19.13
C ALA A 66 67.65 17.45 18.84
N GLU A 67 67.45 18.43 17.96
CA GLU A 67 66.12 18.81 17.47
C GLU A 67 65.53 17.75 16.54
N ALA A 68 66.34 17.20 15.63
CA ALA A 68 65.93 16.13 14.73
C ALA A 68 65.53 14.85 15.49
N GLU A 69 66.31 14.45 16.49
CA GLU A 69 66.02 13.30 17.34
C GLU A 69 64.68 13.47 18.09
N LYS A 70 64.43 14.66 18.64
CA LYS A 70 63.15 14.98 19.30
C LYS A 70 61.96 14.95 18.34
N LEU A 71 62.14 15.39 17.09
CA LEU A 71 61.07 15.36 16.10
C LEU A 71 60.73 13.92 15.70
N VAL A 72 61.73 13.06 15.51
CA VAL A 72 61.51 11.63 15.24
C VAL A 72 60.85 10.94 16.45
N ASP A 73 61.28 11.25 17.67
CA ASP A 73 60.62 10.79 18.90
C ASP A 73 59.13 11.17 18.93
N LEU A 74 58.82 12.43 18.61
CA LEU A 74 57.46 12.93 18.60
C LEU A 74 56.59 12.19 17.57
N LEU A 75 57.07 12.00 16.35
CA LEU A 75 56.33 11.32 15.28
C LEU A 75 56.04 9.85 15.59
N VAL A 76 56.97 9.18 16.29
CA VAL A 76 56.77 7.83 16.81
C VAL A 76 55.73 7.84 17.94
N ALA A 77 55.85 8.77 18.89
CA ALA A 77 54.90 8.89 20.00
C ALA A 77 53.47 9.19 19.55
N THR A 78 53.28 9.94 18.45
CA THR A 78 51.95 10.24 17.88
C THR A 78 51.41 9.15 16.96
N GLY A 79 52.14 8.05 16.73
CA GLY A 79 51.73 6.97 15.83
C GLY A 79 51.75 7.32 14.34
N LEU A 80 52.42 8.42 13.97
CA LEU A 80 52.64 8.82 12.57
C LEU A 80 53.81 8.03 11.95
N LEU A 81 54.79 7.64 12.76
CA LEU A 81 55.83 6.65 12.44
C LEU A 81 55.66 5.41 13.32
N VAL A 82 55.71 4.24 12.70
CA VAL A 82 55.57 2.93 13.35
C VAL A 82 56.65 1.98 12.82
N ASP A 83 57.15 1.06 13.63
CA ASP A 83 58.15 0.04 13.25
C ASP A 83 57.54 -1.18 12.54
N ARG A 84 56.24 -1.37 12.74
CA ARG A 84 55.38 -2.35 12.09
C ARG A 84 54.00 -1.72 11.98
N GLU A 85 53.28 -1.98 10.88
CA GLU A 85 51.86 -1.68 10.89
C GLU A 85 51.23 -2.59 11.97
N GLU A 86 50.51 -2.02 12.92
CA GLU A 86 49.71 -2.81 13.86
C GLU A 86 48.73 -3.63 13.03
N THR A 87 49.02 -4.91 12.88
CA THR A 87 48.06 -5.89 12.40
C THR A 87 47.02 -6.05 13.50
N GLU A 88 45.96 -5.24 13.45
CA GLU A 88 44.68 -5.41 14.19
C GLU A 88 44.14 -6.86 14.13
N ALA A 89 44.69 -7.72 13.28
CA ALA A 89 44.35 -9.14 13.11
C ALA A 89 44.77 -10.05 14.30
N ASP A 90 45.90 -9.82 14.98
CA ASP A 90 46.37 -10.78 16.00
C ASP A 90 45.67 -10.59 17.37
N GLU A 91 45.32 -9.36 17.73
CA GLU A 91 44.46 -9.09 18.89
C GLU A 91 42.99 -9.42 18.61
N GLN A 92 42.52 -9.33 17.35
CA GLN A 92 41.20 -9.83 16.96
C GLN A 92 41.09 -11.35 17.07
N ILE A 93 42.15 -12.12 16.77
CA ILE A 93 42.14 -13.59 16.91
C ILE A 93 42.07 -14.01 18.38
N GLU A 94 42.83 -13.37 19.29
CA GLU A 94 42.70 -13.64 20.73
C GLU A 94 41.34 -13.21 21.31
N ARG A 95 40.73 -12.16 20.76
CA ARG A 95 39.38 -11.71 21.13
C ARG A 95 38.30 -12.64 20.56
N LEU A 96 38.49 -13.17 19.35
CA LEU A 96 37.64 -14.17 18.70
C LEU A 96 37.70 -15.53 19.40
N ILE A 97 38.85 -15.95 19.94
CA ILE A 97 38.99 -17.17 20.74
C ILE A 97 38.19 -17.04 22.06
N ARG A 98 38.24 -15.88 22.73
CA ARG A 98 37.40 -15.61 23.92
C ARG A 98 35.90 -15.51 23.62
N VAL A 99 35.55 -15.03 22.42
CA VAL A 99 34.16 -14.98 21.93
C VAL A 99 33.65 -16.36 21.50
N ALA A 100 34.51 -17.23 20.95
CA ALA A 100 34.16 -18.60 20.56
C ALA A 100 33.97 -19.56 21.75
N GLU A 101 34.60 -19.27 22.90
CA GLU A 101 34.43 -20.02 24.15
C GLU A 101 33.23 -19.55 25.00
N THR A 102 32.61 -18.42 24.62
CA THR A 102 31.35 -17.95 25.22
C THR A 102 30.20 -18.41 24.32
N PRO A 103 29.19 -19.16 24.82
CA PRO A 103 28.12 -19.61 23.95
C PRO A 103 27.38 -18.40 23.38
N PRO A 104 27.20 -18.29 22.05
CA PRO A 104 26.69 -17.08 21.44
C PRO A 104 25.21 -16.89 21.80
N PRO A 105 24.76 -15.65 22.08
CA PRO A 105 23.36 -15.32 21.93
C PRO A 105 23.00 -15.36 20.44
N GLU A 106 21.89 -16.00 20.09
CA GLU A 106 21.38 -16.05 18.72
C GLU A 106 21.12 -14.63 18.19
N ARG A 107 21.89 -14.18 17.18
CA ARG A 107 21.53 -13.31 16.03
C ARG A 107 22.79 -12.64 15.44
N ALA A 108 22.93 -12.70 14.12
CA ALA A 108 24.01 -12.03 13.37
C ALA A 108 23.52 -10.67 12.84
N SER A 109 24.26 -9.60 13.16
CA SER A 109 24.07 -8.25 12.59
C SER A 109 24.75 -8.13 11.23
N SER A 110 24.13 -7.43 10.28
CA SER A 110 24.75 -7.05 8.99
C SER A 110 25.72 -5.88 9.18
N ALA A 111 26.63 -5.69 8.21
CA ALA A 111 27.84 -4.88 8.29
C ALA A 111 27.68 -3.34 8.45
N TYR A 112 26.46 -2.83 8.61
CA TYR A 112 26.19 -1.38 8.66
C TYR A 112 25.28 -0.92 9.80
N GLY A 113 25.09 -1.74 10.84
CA GLY A 113 24.45 -1.28 12.09
C GLY A 113 23.02 -0.78 11.89
N GLU A 114 22.12 -1.68 11.47
CA GLU A 114 20.68 -1.41 11.54
C GLU A 114 20.30 -1.10 13.00
N ILE A 115 19.67 0.05 13.22
CA ILE A 115 19.12 0.43 14.52
C ILE A 115 17.83 -0.36 14.73
N ASP A 116 17.91 -1.43 15.51
CA ASP A 116 16.81 -2.33 15.87
C ASP A 116 15.90 -1.73 16.97
N HIS A 117 15.86 -0.39 17.10
CA HIS A 117 15.20 0.31 18.21
C HIS A 117 14.01 1.13 17.73
N LEU A 118 12.94 0.42 17.33
CA LEU A 118 11.58 0.91 17.47
C LEU A 118 10.83 -0.16 18.27
N GLU A 119 10.76 0.01 19.60
CA GLU A 119 9.91 -0.82 20.46
C GLU A 119 8.47 -0.80 19.93
N ASP A 120 7.96 -1.96 19.50
CA ASP A 120 6.62 -2.11 18.96
C ASP A 120 5.60 -2.18 20.10
N SER A 121 4.77 -1.13 20.23
CA SER A 121 3.50 -1.23 20.94
C SER A 121 2.36 -1.78 20.06
N ALA A 122 2.63 -2.04 18.77
CA ALA A 122 1.63 -2.46 17.79
C ALA A 122 1.44 -3.98 17.78
N VAL A 123 0.18 -4.44 17.86
CA VAL A 123 -0.17 -5.86 17.78
C VAL A 123 -0.15 -6.29 16.31
N PRO A 124 0.57 -7.35 15.92
CA PRO A 124 0.57 -7.86 14.54
C PRO A 124 -0.82 -8.30 14.10
N ALA A 125 -1.14 -8.06 12.82
CA ALA A 125 -2.34 -8.61 12.20
C ALA A 125 -2.28 -10.16 12.16
N PRO A 126 -3.44 -10.84 12.04
CA PRO A 126 -3.48 -12.30 11.90
C PRO A 126 -2.60 -12.78 10.74
N TRP A 127 -1.98 -13.96 10.90
CA TRP A 127 -1.08 -14.52 9.89
C TRP A 127 -1.81 -14.73 8.55
N ARG A 128 -1.18 -14.27 7.46
CA ARG A 128 -1.72 -14.29 6.08
C ARG A 128 -0.91 -15.16 5.13
N GLY A 129 0.33 -15.48 5.46
CA GLY A 129 1.19 -16.31 4.60
C GLY A 129 2.63 -15.79 4.48
N PRO A 130 3.50 -16.59 3.83
CA PRO A 130 4.80 -16.12 3.40
C PRO A 130 4.66 -15.10 2.25
N LEU A 131 5.61 -14.17 2.13
CA LEU A 131 5.68 -13.22 1.03
C LEU A 131 7.14 -12.95 0.63
N ARG A 132 7.47 -13.06 -0.65
CA ARG A 132 8.82 -12.77 -1.18
C ARG A 132 8.83 -11.39 -1.81
N VAL A 133 9.67 -10.50 -1.30
CA VAL A 133 9.79 -9.13 -1.80
C VAL A 133 11.19 -8.94 -2.35
N LEU A 134 11.30 -8.47 -3.59
CA LEU A 134 12.58 -8.11 -4.21
C LEU A 134 12.68 -6.60 -4.36
N LEU A 135 13.64 -5.98 -3.68
CA LEU A 135 13.96 -4.56 -3.80
C LEU A 135 15.10 -4.36 -4.81
N LEU A 136 14.82 -3.62 -5.88
CA LEU A 136 15.76 -3.29 -6.95
C LEU A 136 16.07 -1.79 -6.91
N GLY A 137 17.28 -1.44 -6.47
CA GLY A 137 17.68 -0.04 -6.38
C GLY A 137 19.02 0.17 -5.68
N GLY A 138 19.33 1.45 -5.44
CA GLY A 138 20.57 1.90 -4.81
C GLY A 138 20.68 1.57 -3.33
N CYS A 139 21.60 2.24 -2.64
CA CYS A 139 21.84 2.04 -1.20
C CYS A 139 20.58 2.28 -0.35
N VAL A 140 19.75 3.27 -0.69
CA VAL A 140 18.53 3.61 0.04
C VAL A 140 17.59 2.43 0.25
N VAL A 141 17.22 1.71 -0.82
CA VAL A 141 16.30 0.57 -0.69
C VAL A 141 16.94 -0.62 0.00
N GLN A 142 18.27 -0.72 0.00
CA GLN A 142 18.98 -1.76 0.76
C GLN A 142 18.86 -1.51 2.26
N PHE A 143 18.96 -0.24 2.69
CA PHE A 143 18.75 0.14 4.08
C PHE A 143 17.27 0.09 4.52
N ALA A 144 16.33 0.04 3.57
CA ALA A 144 14.92 -0.13 3.88
C ALA A 144 14.54 -1.58 4.22
N ARG A 145 15.43 -2.56 3.98
CA ARG A 145 15.12 -3.99 4.08
C ARG A 145 14.47 -4.36 5.41
N ALA A 146 15.11 -4.10 6.55
CA ALA A 146 14.58 -4.48 7.86
C ALA A 146 13.25 -3.78 8.18
N ALA A 147 13.12 -2.51 7.80
CA ALA A 147 11.88 -1.75 7.97
C ALA A 147 10.73 -2.38 7.16
N VAL A 148 10.99 -2.81 5.92
CA VAL A 148 10.03 -3.50 5.06
C VAL A 148 9.63 -4.85 5.65
N GLU A 149 10.60 -5.69 6.05
CA GLU A 149 10.33 -7.00 6.69
C GLU A 149 9.45 -6.82 7.95
N ARG A 150 9.80 -5.85 8.81
CA ARG A 150 9.03 -5.52 10.01
C ARG A 150 7.61 -5.07 9.68
N ARG A 151 7.45 -4.16 8.71
CA ARG A 151 6.14 -3.59 8.40
C ARG A 151 5.18 -4.61 7.79
N PHE A 152 5.68 -5.48 6.91
CA PHE A 152 4.87 -6.58 6.36
C PHE A 152 4.52 -7.61 7.42
N ARG A 153 5.41 -7.88 8.39
CA ARG A 153 5.11 -8.72 9.56
C ARG A 153 3.97 -8.18 10.41
N LEU A 154 3.96 -6.86 10.67
CA LEU A 154 2.83 -6.20 11.33
C LEU A 154 1.52 -6.34 10.53
N GLY A 155 1.60 -6.43 9.20
CA GLY A 155 0.47 -6.73 8.32
C GLY A 155 0.08 -8.22 8.23
N GLY A 156 0.72 -9.09 9.00
CA GLY A 156 0.43 -10.52 9.05
C GLY A 156 1.22 -11.38 8.04
N TYR A 157 2.19 -10.81 7.33
CA TYR A 157 2.98 -11.53 6.32
C TYR A 157 4.36 -11.93 6.85
N ASP A 158 4.76 -13.17 6.62
CA ASP A 158 6.15 -13.59 6.83
C ASP A 158 6.99 -13.20 5.62
N ALA A 159 7.36 -11.91 5.57
CA ALA A 159 8.04 -11.32 4.43
C ALA A 159 9.54 -11.65 4.43
N THR A 160 10.00 -12.30 3.36
CA THR A 160 11.42 -12.45 3.04
C THR A 160 11.82 -11.40 2.02
N VAL A 161 12.67 -10.45 2.42
CA VAL A 161 13.11 -9.36 1.54
C VAL A 161 14.50 -9.65 0.99
N ARG A 162 14.64 -9.60 -0.34
CA ARG A 162 15.91 -9.66 -1.08
C ARG A 162 16.19 -8.32 -1.72
N THR A 163 17.46 -7.97 -1.85
CA THR A 163 17.89 -6.69 -2.43
C THR A 163 18.87 -6.95 -3.56
N SER A 164 18.75 -6.21 -4.66
CA SER A 164 19.75 -6.20 -5.73
C SER A 164 19.91 -4.79 -6.28
N TRP A 165 21.11 -4.50 -6.78
CA TRP A 165 21.32 -3.34 -7.63
C TRP A 165 20.63 -3.57 -8.98
N PRO A 166 20.11 -2.53 -9.64
CA PRO A 166 19.71 -2.63 -11.03
C PRO A 166 20.96 -3.05 -11.83
N GLY A 167 20.91 -4.19 -12.51
CA GLY A 167 22.06 -4.70 -13.26
C GLY A 167 22.54 -3.74 -14.35
N ALA A 168 23.75 -3.98 -14.89
CA ALA A 168 24.31 -3.15 -15.96
C ALA A 168 23.51 -3.24 -17.26
N SER A 169 22.64 -4.25 -17.39
CA SER A 169 21.78 -4.48 -18.55
C SER A 169 20.35 -4.90 -18.16
N VAL A 170 19.43 -4.78 -19.12
CA VAL A 170 18.05 -5.26 -19.02
C VAL A 170 17.98 -6.79 -18.87
N HIS A 171 18.95 -7.53 -19.42
CA HIS A 171 19.01 -8.98 -19.29
C HIS A 171 19.26 -9.40 -17.84
N ASP A 172 20.19 -8.73 -17.15
CA ASP A 172 20.52 -9.01 -15.74
C ASP A 172 19.33 -8.77 -14.82
N LEU A 173 18.51 -7.76 -15.13
CA LEU A 173 17.27 -7.46 -14.42
C LEU A 173 16.27 -8.62 -14.55
N VAL A 174 15.99 -9.05 -15.78
CA VAL A 174 15.04 -10.14 -16.06
C VAL A 174 15.50 -11.44 -15.40
N ASP A 175 16.78 -11.78 -15.52
CA ASP A 175 17.35 -12.97 -14.89
C ASP A 175 17.27 -12.92 -13.37
N THR A 176 17.46 -11.73 -12.78
CA THR A 176 17.32 -11.54 -11.34
C THR A 176 15.89 -11.75 -10.89
N ILE A 177 14.90 -11.14 -11.56
CA ILE A 177 13.48 -11.34 -11.23
C ILE A 177 13.12 -12.83 -11.34
N ARG A 178 13.55 -13.52 -12.41
CA ARG A 178 13.28 -14.95 -12.60
C ARG A 178 13.94 -15.84 -11.56
N ARG A 179 15.20 -15.53 -11.19
CA ARG A 179 15.97 -16.32 -10.22
C ARG A 179 15.44 -16.18 -8.81
N GLU A 180 15.12 -14.96 -8.40
CA GLU A 180 14.61 -14.69 -7.05
C GLU A 180 13.13 -15.09 -6.91
N ASP A 181 12.39 -15.17 -8.03
CA ASP A 181 10.97 -15.52 -8.11
C ASP A 181 10.13 -14.76 -7.06
N PRO A 182 10.11 -13.43 -7.04
CA PRO A 182 9.43 -12.68 -5.98
C PRO A 182 7.90 -12.70 -6.14
N ASP A 183 7.16 -12.40 -5.08
CA ASP A 183 5.72 -12.14 -5.15
C ASP A 183 5.45 -10.63 -5.35
N VAL A 184 6.38 -9.78 -4.89
CA VAL A 184 6.38 -8.33 -5.09
C VAL A 184 7.77 -7.86 -5.53
N VAL A 185 7.83 -7.11 -6.63
CA VAL A 185 9.06 -6.44 -7.11
C VAL A 185 8.94 -4.96 -6.82
N VAL A 186 9.89 -4.38 -6.09
CA VAL A 186 10.00 -2.93 -5.90
C VAL A 186 11.15 -2.41 -6.74
N VAL A 187 10.93 -1.37 -7.53
CA VAL A 187 11.94 -0.76 -8.38
C VAL A 187 12.10 0.71 -8.04
N MET A 188 13.27 1.06 -7.50
CA MET A 188 13.75 2.43 -7.34
C MET A 188 14.90 2.65 -8.34
N PRO A 189 14.60 3.19 -9.54
CA PRO A 189 15.49 3.08 -10.69
C PRO A 189 16.62 4.12 -10.69
N TYR A 190 16.55 5.14 -9.86
CA TYR A 190 17.47 6.26 -9.86
C TYR A 190 18.68 5.98 -8.99
N VAL A 191 19.84 5.91 -9.65
CA VAL A 191 21.16 5.90 -9.00
C VAL A 191 21.90 7.17 -9.37
N GLU A 192 22.94 7.52 -8.61
CA GLU A 192 23.76 8.72 -8.82
C GLU A 192 24.10 8.95 -10.30
N THR A 193 24.52 7.89 -11.00
CA THR A 193 24.86 7.95 -12.43
C THR A 193 23.73 8.48 -13.33
N LEU A 194 22.48 8.15 -13.03
CA LEU A 194 21.32 8.59 -13.83
C LEU A 194 20.87 10.01 -13.45
N LEU A 195 20.89 10.34 -12.15
CA LEU A 195 20.41 11.62 -11.64
C LEU A 195 21.41 12.76 -11.85
N ARG A 196 22.71 12.48 -11.83
CA ARG A 196 23.79 13.49 -11.88
C ARG A 196 23.67 14.45 -13.06
N GLY A 197 23.27 13.95 -14.23
CA GLY A 197 23.12 14.79 -15.42
C GLY A 197 21.97 15.80 -15.35
N LEU A 198 20.96 15.52 -14.52
CA LEU A 198 19.78 16.37 -14.35
C LEU A 198 19.86 17.22 -13.09
N TRP A 199 20.40 16.69 -12.00
CA TRP A 199 20.48 17.40 -10.71
C TRP A 199 21.80 18.17 -10.61
N ASP A 200 22.90 17.49 -10.24
CA ASP A 200 24.20 18.13 -9.97
C ASP A 200 24.80 18.89 -11.15
N LEU A 201 24.59 18.42 -12.38
CA LEU A 201 25.11 19.07 -13.60
C LEU A 201 24.01 19.75 -14.42
N GLY A 202 22.76 19.73 -13.95
CA GLY A 202 21.63 20.29 -14.66
C GLY A 202 21.67 21.81 -14.73
N TYR A 203 22.10 22.46 -13.65
CA TYR A 203 22.15 23.92 -13.57
C TYR A 203 23.13 24.55 -14.56
N ALA A 204 24.24 23.87 -14.83
CA ALA A 204 25.25 24.31 -15.79
C ALA A 204 24.88 24.01 -17.25
N ALA A 205 23.87 23.16 -17.48
CA ALA A 205 23.47 22.76 -18.83
C ALA A 205 22.57 23.83 -19.50
N THR A 206 22.53 23.82 -20.84
CA THR A 206 21.53 24.63 -21.56
C THR A 206 20.12 24.05 -21.38
N PRO A 207 19.04 24.85 -21.52
CA PRO A 207 17.67 24.32 -21.50
C PRO A 207 17.46 23.17 -22.50
N ARG A 208 18.01 23.29 -23.71
CA ARG A 208 17.96 22.23 -24.74
C ARG A 208 18.62 20.93 -24.27
N THR A 209 19.75 21.03 -23.57
CA THR A 209 20.45 19.88 -23.00
C THR A 209 19.64 19.24 -21.88
N ARG A 210 19.08 20.03 -20.95
CA ARG A 210 18.19 19.52 -19.89
C ARG A 210 16.95 18.82 -20.46
N ALA A 211 16.31 19.41 -21.46
CA ALA A 211 15.18 18.82 -22.16
C ALA A 211 15.54 17.47 -22.80
N THR A 212 16.68 17.39 -23.48
CA THR A 212 17.16 16.15 -24.11
C THR A 212 17.43 15.07 -23.07
N ARG A 213 18.12 15.41 -21.97
CA ARG A 213 18.41 14.47 -20.87
C ARG A 213 17.14 13.98 -20.19
N THR A 214 16.20 14.87 -19.91
CA THR A 214 14.91 14.53 -19.27
C THR A 214 14.11 13.57 -20.14
N ARG A 215 14.00 13.84 -21.45
CA ARG A 215 13.30 12.94 -22.38
C ARG A 215 14.00 11.60 -22.53
N ALA A 216 15.34 11.57 -22.53
CA ALA A 216 16.09 10.32 -22.58
C ALA A 216 15.87 9.48 -21.33
N LEU A 217 15.91 10.10 -20.14
CA LEU A 217 15.61 9.43 -18.88
C LEU A 217 14.16 8.93 -18.85
N ALA A 218 13.18 9.73 -19.28
CA ALA A 218 11.77 9.29 -19.36
C ALA A 218 11.61 8.00 -20.18
N ARG A 219 12.28 7.91 -21.34
CA ARG A 219 12.27 6.71 -22.18
C ARG A 219 12.93 5.52 -21.50
N LEU A 220 14.05 5.75 -20.82
CA LEU A 220 14.75 4.70 -20.07
C LEU A 220 13.86 4.13 -18.97
N LEU A 221 13.20 4.99 -18.20
CA LEU A 221 12.32 4.60 -17.10
C LEU A 221 11.07 3.88 -17.58
N ALA A 222 10.45 4.36 -18.65
CA ALA A 222 9.31 3.70 -19.27
C ALA A 222 9.69 2.30 -19.78
N ASN A 223 10.87 2.15 -20.38
CA ASN A 223 11.37 0.85 -20.81
C ASN A 223 11.67 -0.07 -19.63
N LEU A 224 12.30 0.46 -18.57
CA LEU A 224 12.57 -0.29 -17.35
C LEU A 224 11.28 -0.78 -16.68
N LEU A 225 10.27 0.07 -16.58
CA LEU A 225 8.94 -0.28 -16.08
C LEU A 225 8.34 -1.41 -16.91
N ALA A 226 8.28 -1.24 -18.24
CA ALA A 226 7.67 -2.23 -19.13
C ALA A 226 8.38 -3.59 -19.04
N THR A 227 9.73 -3.60 -19.09
CA THR A 227 10.48 -4.85 -18.96
C THR A 227 10.31 -5.50 -17.59
N THR A 228 10.26 -4.72 -16.51
CA THR A 228 10.01 -5.26 -15.16
C THR A 228 8.62 -5.89 -15.09
N ALA A 229 7.61 -5.19 -15.60
CA ALA A 229 6.23 -5.66 -15.62
C ALA A 229 6.09 -6.98 -16.41
N GLU A 230 6.70 -7.05 -17.58
CA GLU A 230 6.73 -8.26 -18.42
C GLU A 230 7.49 -9.41 -17.73
N ALA A 231 8.61 -9.14 -17.08
CA ALA A 231 9.40 -10.15 -16.38
C ALA A 231 8.71 -10.69 -15.12
N ALA A 232 7.94 -9.85 -14.44
CA ALA A 232 7.16 -10.22 -13.26
C ALA A 232 5.91 -11.04 -13.62
N GLY A 233 5.41 -10.97 -14.87
CA GLY A 233 4.15 -11.61 -15.26
C GLY A 233 3.00 -11.02 -14.45
N ASP A 234 2.21 -11.85 -13.78
CA ASP A 234 1.07 -11.40 -12.97
C ASP A 234 1.46 -10.89 -11.57
N ARG A 235 2.74 -10.99 -11.19
CA ARG A 235 3.24 -10.54 -9.88
C ARG A 235 3.26 -9.01 -9.81
N LEU A 236 3.06 -8.48 -8.61
CA LEU A 236 2.99 -7.04 -8.37
C LEU A 236 4.35 -6.37 -8.55
N VAL A 237 4.37 -5.27 -9.31
CA VAL A 237 5.50 -4.36 -9.46
C VAL A 237 5.17 -3.01 -8.83
N LEU A 238 5.94 -2.62 -7.82
CA LEU A 238 5.93 -1.29 -7.22
C LEU A 238 7.05 -0.44 -7.85
N MET A 239 6.70 0.46 -8.74
CA MET A 239 7.67 1.28 -9.48
C MET A 239 7.70 2.70 -8.95
N HIS A 240 8.86 3.18 -8.48
CA HIS A 240 9.02 4.56 -8.04
C HIS A 240 8.84 5.55 -9.20
N ASN A 241 8.09 6.62 -8.92
CA ASN A 241 8.22 7.86 -9.66
C ASN A 241 9.46 8.66 -9.20
N VAL A 242 9.59 9.92 -9.62
CA VAL A 242 10.76 10.77 -9.32
C VAL A 242 10.35 11.88 -8.39
N SER A 243 11.10 12.07 -7.30
CA SER A 243 11.08 13.32 -6.55
C SER A 243 12.25 14.23 -6.95
N GLY A 244 12.07 15.54 -6.85
CA GLY A 244 13.17 16.49 -6.99
C GLY A 244 13.89 16.72 -5.67
N PRO A 245 15.17 17.16 -5.67
CA PRO A 245 15.88 17.48 -4.45
C PRO A 245 15.19 18.60 -3.66
N GLY A 246 15.44 18.61 -2.35
CA GLY A 246 14.86 19.61 -1.44
C GLY A 246 15.29 21.06 -1.73
N LEU A 247 16.39 21.24 -2.45
CA LEU A 247 16.89 22.54 -2.91
C LEU A 247 17.05 22.55 -4.43
N SER A 248 16.73 23.72 -5.01
CA SER A 248 17.02 23.98 -6.41
C SER A 248 18.39 24.62 -6.59
N ALA A 249 19.19 24.06 -7.49
CA ALA A 249 20.44 24.68 -7.94
C ALA A 249 20.22 26.02 -8.69
N PHE A 250 19.00 26.31 -9.14
CA PHE A 250 18.63 27.63 -9.72
C PHE A 250 18.14 28.64 -8.66
N GLY A 251 18.05 28.22 -7.40
CA GLY A 251 17.59 29.06 -6.30
C GLY A 251 16.15 29.53 -6.46
N ARG A 252 15.84 30.70 -5.86
CA ARG A 252 14.46 31.24 -5.79
C ARG A 252 13.87 31.67 -7.14
N PHE A 253 14.71 31.86 -8.15
CA PHE A 253 14.30 32.30 -9.49
C PHE A 253 14.27 31.15 -10.51
N GLU A 254 14.14 29.91 -10.03
CA GLU A 254 14.03 28.72 -10.88
C GLU A 254 12.99 28.89 -12.00
N TYR A 255 11.82 29.48 -11.69
CA TYR A 255 10.70 29.65 -12.64
C TYR A 255 11.04 30.50 -13.88
N LEU A 256 12.17 31.23 -13.88
CA LEU A 256 12.65 31.97 -15.05
C LEU A 256 13.44 31.09 -16.04
N HIS A 257 13.75 29.85 -15.68
CA HIS A 257 14.57 28.94 -16.46
C HIS A 257 13.71 27.86 -17.11
N GLU A 258 13.76 27.75 -18.43
CA GLU A 258 13.10 26.64 -19.13
C GLU A 258 13.73 25.28 -18.75
N TRP A 259 12.90 24.24 -18.66
CA TRP A 259 13.33 22.90 -18.28
C TRP A 259 14.06 22.89 -16.95
N HIS A 260 13.51 23.62 -15.98
CA HIS A 260 14.02 23.61 -14.62
C HIS A 260 13.66 22.29 -13.91
N LEU A 261 14.00 22.17 -12.62
CA LEU A 261 13.79 20.95 -11.85
C LEU A 261 12.32 20.52 -11.85
N ARG A 262 11.39 21.44 -11.52
CA ARG A 262 9.96 21.11 -11.47
C ARG A 262 9.38 20.68 -12.83
N ASP A 263 9.79 21.30 -13.94
CA ASP A 263 9.41 20.87 -15.30
C ASP A 263 9.91 19.45 -15.57
N SER A 264 11.16 19.17 -15.19
CA SER A 264 11.80 17.89 -15.45
C SER A 264 11.13 16.76 -14.67
N VAL A 265 10.93 16.95 -13.36
CA VAL A 265 10.22 16.00 -12.49
C VAL A 265 8.79 15.77 -12.98
N GLY A 266 8.05 16.86 -13.26
CA GLY A 266 6.69 16.76 -13.78
C GLY A 266 6.60 15.99 -15.10
N PHE A 267 7.55 16.23 -16.02
CA PHE A 267 7.62 15.49 -17.27
C PHE A 267 7.92 14.00 -17.06
N LEU A 268 8.92 13.66 -16.24
CA LEU A 268 9.29 12.27 -15.95
C LEU A 268 8.11 11.49 -15.35
N ASN A 269 7.44 12.07 -14.34
CA ASN A 269 6.32 11.43 -13.66
C ASN A 269 5.13 11.25 -14.60
N GLN A 270 4.83 12.21 -15.48
CA GLN A 270 3.77 12.07 -16.48
C GLN A 270 4.05 10.96 -17.51
N GLU A 271 5.31 10.76 -17.93
CA GLU A 271 5.64 9.67 -18.84
C GLU A 271 5.56 8.31 -18.14
N LEU A 272 5.98 8.23 -16.87
CA LEU A 272 5.80 7.04 -16.04
C LEU A 272 4.33 6.68 -15.83
N ASP A 273 3.46 7.67 -15.54
CA ASP A 273 2.01 7.46 -15.45
C ASP A 273 1.44 6.81 -16.72
N ARG A 274 1.86 7.30 -17.90
CA ARG A 274 1.39 6.77 -19.19
C ARG A 274 1.90 5.36 -19.45
N ALA A 275 3.13 5.06 -19.04
CA ALA A 275 3.70 3.73 -19.16
C ALA A 275 3.00 2.74 -18.21
N ALA A 276 2.85 3.10 -16.94
CA ALA A 276 2.22 2.27 -15.90
C ALA A 276 0.79 1.85 -16.26
N ARG A 277 -0.02 2.75 -16.85
CA ARG A 277 -1.41 2.46 -17.27
C ARG A 277 -1.57 1.30 -18.27
N ARG A 278 -0.48 0.86 -18.90
CA ARG A 278 -0.50 -0.26 -19.86
C ARG A 278 -0.32 -1.63 -19.20
N HIS A 279 -0.05 -1.65 -17.89
CA HIS A 279 0.30 -2.86 -17.16
C HIS A 279 -0.57 -2.97 -15.91
N ASP A 280 -1.34 -4.06 -15.80
CA ASP A 280 -2.30 -4.25 -14.72
C ASP A 280 -1.64 -4.61 -13.38
N ASN A 281 -0.43 -5.17 -13.46
CA ASN A 281 0.39 -5.58 -12.32
C ASN A 281 1.32 -4.48 -11.81
N VAL A 282 1.26 -3.25 -12.34
CA VAL A 282 2.12 -2.13 -11.92
C VAL A 282 1.34 -1.16 -11.04
N VAL A 283 1.95 -0.80 -9.90
CA VAL A 283 1.52 0.31 -9.04
C VAL A 283 2.68 1.29 -8.92
N LEU A 284 2.41 2.58 -9.13
CA LEU A 284 3.42 3.62 -8.94
C LEU A 284 3.54 3.96 -7.45
N VAL A 285 4.78 3.92 -6.95
CA VAL A 285 5.15 4.48 -5.65
C VAL A 285 5.42 5.97 -5.85
N ASP A 286 4.57 6.81 -5.26
CA ASP A 286 4.64 8.26 -5.42
C ASP A 286 5.62 8.89 -4.41
N GLU A 287 6.91 8.80 -4.75
CA GLU A 287 8.00 9.40 -3.99
C GLU A 287 7.83 10.92 -3.86
N ASP A 288 7.46 11.58 -4.95
CA ASP A 288 7.21 13.02 -4.97
C ASP A 288 6.08 13.44 -4.01
N ARG A 289 5.08 12.57 -3.75
CA ARG A 289 4.05 12.81 -2.73
C ARG A 289 4.61 12.68 -1.32
N PHE A 290 5.23 11.56 -0.96
CA PHE A 290 5.68 11.39 0.43
C PHE A 290 6.84 12.34 0.78
N VAL A 291 7.62 12.79 -0.21
CA VAL A 291 8.62 13.85 -0.03
C VAL A 291 8.00 15.20 0.29
N ARG A 292 6.83 15.53 -0.28
CA ARG A 292 6.08 16.73 0.11
C ARG A 292 5.45 16.62 1.48
N GLU A 293 5.00 15.42 1.84
CA GLU A 293 4.33 15.15 3.11
C GLU A 293 5.30 15.21 4.29
N TRP A 294 6.43 14.53 4.18
CA TRP A 294 7.44 14.46 5.24
C TRP A 294 8.49 15.56 5.12
N GLY A 295 8.64 16.17 3.95
CA GLY A 295 9.61 17.21 3.65
C GLY A 295 10.97 16.65 3.24
N ALA A 296 11.44 17.01 2.05
CA ALA A 296 12.74 16.58 1.51
C ALA A 296 13.92 16.77 2.46
N ARG A 297 13.95 17.86 3.25
CA ARG A 297 15.02 18.13 4.23
C ARG A 297 15.16 17.07 5.33
N HIS A 298 14.07 16.36 5.62
CA HIS A 298 14.00 15.37 6.70
C HIS A 298 14.19 13.95 6.18
N LEU A 299 13.94 13.75 4.87
CA LEU A 299 14.08 12.45 4.22
C LEU A 299 15.42 12.30 3.53
N PHE A 300 15.88 13.34 2.83
CA PHE A 300 17.04 13.27 1.95
C PHE A 300 18.25 14.03 2.47
N ASP A 301 19.41 13.57 2.03
CA ASP A 301 20.71 14.10 2.43
C ASP A 301 21.28 15.17 1.48
N ASP A 302 20.46 15.64 0.53
CA ASP A 302 20.73 16.70 -0.47
C ASP A 302 21.33 18.01 0.10
N HIS A 303 21.19 18.23 1.40
CA HIS A 303 21.76 19.38 2.10
C HIS A 303 23.24 19.19 2.48
N LEU A 304 23.71 17.95 2.49
CA LEU A 304 25.04 17.53 2.94
C LEU A 304 25.84 16.91 1.79
N PHE A 305 25.17 16.15 0.92
CA PHE A 305 25.78 15.43 -0.20
C PHE A 305 25.25 15.96 -1.55
N PRO A 306 25.91 15.63 -2.68
CA PRO A 306 25.41 16.00 -4.00
C PRO A 306 23.98 15.52 -4.23
N PHE A 307 23.16 16.29 -4.95
CA PHE A 307 21.75 16.00 -5.20
C PHE A 307 21.53 14.65 -5.89
N ALA A 308 22.51 14.17 -6.66
CA ALA A 308 22.41 12.87 -7.31
C ALA A 308 22.59 11.70 -6.36
N HIS A 309 23.16 11.91 -5.17
CA HIS A 309 23.30 10.85 -4.17
C HIS A 309 21.94 10.29 -3.76
N HIS A 310 20.95 11.19 -3.59
CA HIS A 310 19.55 10.84 -3.35
C HIS A 310 19.40 9.83 -2.19
N GLY A 311 20.17 10.06 -1.11
CA GLY A 311 20.29 9.19 0.05
C GLY A 311 19.44 9.66 1.23
N GLY A 312 19.31 8.83 2.27
CA GLY A 312 18.59 9.21 3.49
C GLY A 312 19.36 10.22 4.33
N THR A 313 18.68 11.26 4.87
CA THR A 313 19.29 12.22 5.80
C THR A 313 20.02 11.48 6.92
N PRO A 314 21.30 11.78 7.25
CA PRO A 314 22.00 11.11 8.34
C PRO A 314 21.44 11.52 9.71
N SER A 315 21.54 10.62 10.69
CA SER A 315 21.09 10.92 12.06
C SER A 315 21.96 12.04 12.65
N PRO A 316 21.37 13.16 13.11
CA PRO A 316 22.14 14.26 13.70
C PRO A 316 22.79 13.88 15.04
N ASP A 317 22.32 12.78 15.66
CA ASP A 317 22.73 12.34 16.99
C ASP A 317 23.82 11.24 16.98
N LEU A 318 24.35 10.89 15.80
CA LEU A 318 25.36 9.84 15.66
C LEU A 318 26.65 10.40 15.07
N ASP A 319 27.77 10.15 15.76
CA ASP A 319 29.12 10.56 15.32
C ASP A 319 29.59 9.81 14.05
N VAL A 320 28.92 8.70 13.69
CA VAL A 320 29.14 7.94 12.45
C VAL A 320 27.97 8.21 11.50
N PRO A 321 28.21 8.56 10.21
CA PRO A 321 27.14 8.76 9.24
C PRO A 321 26.32 7.47 9.06
N ASN A 322 25.20 7.37 9.75
CA ASN A 322 24.17 6.37 9.49
C ASN A 322 22.95 7.09 8.93
N GLN A 323 22.39 6.60 7.82
CA GLN A 323 21.17 7.15 7.26
C GLN A 323 20.03 6.98 8.27
N THR A 324 19.20 8.01 8.44
CA THR A 324 18.12 7.99 9.43
C THR A 324 17.12 6.85 9.14
N PRO A 325 16.58 6.20 10.19
CA PRO A 325 15.50 5.23 10.05
C PRO A 325 14.21 5.80 9.42
N LEU A 326 14.08 7.13 9.32
CA LEU A 326 12.86 7.78 8.85
C LEU A 326 12.56 7.45 7.38
N LEU A 327 13.52 7.60 6.47
CA LEU A 327 13.30 7.28 5.05
C LEU A 327 12.94 5.79 4.88
N SER A 328 13.68 4.90 5.53
CA SER A 328 13.39 3.45 5.52
C SER A 328 11.99 3.14 6.05
N SER A 329 11.54 3.81 7.11
CA SER A 329 10.20 3.63 7.67
C SER A 329 9.11 4.14 6.74
N VAL A 330 9.30 5.31 6.12
CA VAL A 330 8.36 5.88 5.13
C VAL A 330 8.25 4.98 3.90
N LEU A 331 9.38 4.47 3.39
CA LEU A 331 9.39 3.51 2.28
C LEU A 331 8.66 2.22 2.65
N ALA A 332 8.90 1.67 3.84
CA ALA A 332 8.23 0.47 4.30
C ALA A 332 6.71 0.64 4.42
N GLU A 333 6.24 1.76 4.99
CA GLU A 333 4.82 2.09 5.03
C GLU A 333 4.22 2.23 3.64
N GLU A 334 4.93 2.90 2.72
CA GLU A 334 4.43 3.13 1.36
C GLU A 334 4.35 1.85 0.53
N TYR A 335 5.33 0.96 0.67
CA TYR A 335 5.34 -0.34 0.00
C TYR A 335 4.21 -1.23 0.51
N TYR A 336 4.02 -1.27 1.83
CA TYR A 336 2.90 -2.01 2.41
C TYR A 336 1.56 -1.40 1.99
N ALA A 337 1.42 -0.07 2.04
CA ALA A 337 0.20 0.63 1.63
C ALA A 337 -0.17 0.34 0.18
N SER A 338 0.81 0.41 -0.73
CA SER A 338 0.65 0.08 -2.15
C SER A 338 0.24 -1.38 -2.35
N TYR A 339 0.90 -2.30 -1.64
CA TYR A 339 0.57 -3.72 -1.66
C TYR A 339 -0.83 -4.00 -1.14
N ALA A 340 -1.21 -3.45 0.01
CA ALA A 340 -2.51 -3.65 0.65
C ALA A 340 -3.65 -3.05 -0.17
N ALA A 341 -3.43 -1.89 -0.80
CA ALA A 341 -4.39 -1.27 -1.72
C ALA A 341 -4.58 -2.11 -2.99
N HIS A 342 -3.50 -2.66 -3.54
CA HIS A 342 -3.54 -3.50 -4.74
C HIS A 342 -4.24 -4.84 -4.49
N THR A 343 -3.84 -5.54 -3.42
CA THR A 343 -4.36 -6.88 -3.07
C THR A 343 -5.70 -6.84 -2.34
N ALA A 344 -6.15 -5.65 -1.94
CA ALA A 344 -7.34 -5.44 -1.11
C ALA A 344 -7.30 -6.20 0.23
N ALA A 345 -6.11 -6.57 0.72
CA ALA A 345 -5.96 -7.39 1.91
C ALA A 345 -6.55 -6.74 3.17
N ASP A 346 -6.56 -5.41 3.22
CA ASP A 346 -7.10 -4.61 4.31
C ASP A 346 -8.37 -3.84 3.93
N ARG A 347 -9.15 -4.32 2.95
CA ARG A 347 -10.32 -3.60 2.43
C ARG A 347 -11.34 -3.25 3.51
N ILE A 348 -11.68 -1.96 3.59
CA ILE A 348 -12.79 -1.43 4.38
C ILE A 348 -14.00 -1.29 3.45
N LYS A 349 -15.11 -1.91 3.83
CA LYS A 349 -16.38 -1.90 3.08
C LYS A 349 -17.39 -0.91 3.66
N CYS A 350 -17.30 -0.60 4.95
CA CYS A 350 -18.19 0.34 5.61
C CYS A 350 -17.43 1.21 6.63
N LEU A 351 -17.76 2.50 6.66
CA LEU A 351 -17.40 3.43 7.72
C LEU A 351 -18.62 3.67 8.60
N ALA A 352 -18.49 3.32 9.89
CA ALA A 352 -19.39 3.74 10.94
C ALA A 352 -18.89 5.09 11.48
N VAL A 353 -19.69 6.13 11.32
CA VAL A 353 -19.29 7.51 11.62
C VAL A 353 -20.18 8.04 12.74
N ASP A 354 -19.55 8.52 13.80
CA ASP A 354 -20.21 9.34 14.81
C ASP A 354 -20.66 10.68 14.20
N LEU A 355 -21.59 11.38 14.87
CA LEU A 355 -22.18 12.61 14.34
C LEU A 355 -21.70 13.86 15.08
N ASP A 356 -22.05 13.99 16.36
CA ASP A 356 -21.77 15.18 17.17
C ASP A 356 -20.28 15.27 17.52
N ASN A 357 -19.68 16.45 17.41
CA ASN A 357 -18.21 16.67 17.45
C ASN A 357 -17.39 15.95 16.37
N THR A 358 -18.01 15.14 15.52
CA THR A 358 -17.35 14.42 14.41
C THR A 358 -17.64 15.08 13.05
N LEU A 359 -18.92 15.11 12.63
CA LEU A 359 -19.35 15.75 11.39
C LEU A 359 -19.64 17.24 11.54
N TRP A 360 -19.82 17.72 12.76
CA TRP A 360 -20.03 19.12 13.11
C TRP A 360 -19.56 19.34 14.55
N PRO A 361 -19.25 20.58 14.95
CA PRO A 361 -18.90 20.84 16.34
C PRO A 361 -20.16 20.78 17.22
N GLY A 362 -20.10 20.21 18.42
CA GLY A 362 -21.23 20.19 19.36
C GLY A 362 -22.37 19.24 18.96
N VAL A 363 -23.52 19.40 19.63
CA VAL A 363 -24.73 18.58 19.47
C VAL A 363 -25.70 19.28 18.53
N LEU A 364 -25.90 18.74 17.32
CA LEU A 364 -26.67 19.44 16.27
C LEU A 364 -28.13 19.70 16.67
N ALA A 365 -28.75 18.77 17.39
CA ALA A 365 -30.14 18.90 17.83
C ALA A 365 -30.37 20.04 18.83
N ASP A 366 -29.33 20.41 19.58
CA ASP A 366 -29.40 21.40 20.67
C ASP A 366 -28.88 22.78 20.25
N MET A 367 -28.41 22.93 19.00
CA MET A 367 -27.80 24.17 18.53
C MET A 367 -28.64 24.91 17.48
N ASP A 368 -28.71 26.23 17.63
CA ASP A 368 -28.98 27.15 16.51
C ASP A 368 -27.70 27.32 15.65
N PHE A 369 -27.13 26.21 15.19
CA PHE A 369 -25.83 26.20 14.52
C PHE A 369 -25.94 26.76 13.10
N ASP A 370 -25.37 27.94 12.90
CA ASP A 370 -25.18 28.52 11.58
C ASP A 370 -23.75 28.25 11.08
N TRP A 371 -23.64 27.37 10.09
CA TRP A 371 -22.39 27.04 9.38
C TRP A 371 -21.70 28.24 8.71
N SER A 372 -22.37 29.39 8.60
CA SER A 372 -21.81 30.65 8.09
C SER A 372 -21.21 31.55 9.17
N MET A 373 -21.50 31.29 10.46
CA MET A 373 -21.15 32.15 11.61
C MET A 373 -20.29 31.45 12.67
N ALA A 374 -20.14 30.13 12.63
CA ALA A 374 -19.28 29.38 13.54
C ALA A 374 -17.79 29.70 13.31
N ASP A 375 -16.94 29.54 14.35
CA ASP A 375 -15.49 29.74 14.25
C ASP A 375 -14.97 29.08 12.96
N THR A 376 -14.47 29.93 12.06
CA THR A 376 -14.17 29.55 10.68
C THR A 376 -13.26 28.33 10.65
N THR A 377 -12.30 28.24 11.58
CA THR A 377 -11.31 27.15 11.61
C THR A 377 -11.94 25.79 11.95
N SER A 378 -12.80 25.73 12.97
CA SER A 378 -13.50 24.48 13.34
C SER A 378 -14.44 24.04 12.22
N SER A 379 -15.17 24.98 11.61
CA SER A 379 -16.10 24.70 10.52
C SER A 379 -15.40 24.11 9.28
N TRP A 380 -14.21 24.62 8.93
CA TRP A 380 -13.42 24.10 7.81
C TRP A 380 -12.93 22.68 8.04
N LEU A 381 -12.59 22.32 9.28
CA LEU A 381 -12.16 20.97 9.65
C LEU A 381 -13.28 19.96 9.34
N HIS A 382 -14.49 20.19 9.84
CA HIS A 382 -15.63 19.30 9.63
C HIS A 382 -16.09 19.26 8.17
N ARG A 383 -16.08 20.40 7.45
CA ARG A 383 -16.32 20.43 6.00
C ARG A 383 -15.30 19.57 5.24
N GLY A 384 -14.04 19.57 5.68
CA GLY A 384 -13.00 18.69 5.15
C GLY A 384 -13.31 17.20 5.34
N ILE A 385 -13.91 16.83 6.47
CA ILE A 385 -14.36 15.45 6.75
C ILE A 385 -15.53 15.07 5.84
N HIS A 386 -16.54 15.94 5.70
CA HIS A 386 -17.63 15.72 4.74
C HIS A 386 -17.12 15.51 3.31
N GLN A 387 -16.15 16.31 2.87
CA GLN A 387 -15.53 16.15 1.56
C GLN A 387 -14.82 14.79 1.43
N ALA A 388 -14.02 14.40 2.42
CA ALA A 388 -13.30 13.14 2.40
C ALA A 388 -14.23 11.92 2.42
N LEU A 389 -15.27 11.95 3.26
CA LEU A 389 -16.29 10.91 3.29
C LEU A 389 -17.06 10.80 1.96
N ARG A 390 -17.33 11.93 1.28
CA ARG A 390 -17.93 11.92 -0.06
C ARG A 390 -17.02 11.24 -1.10
N ILE A 391 -15.72 11.53 -1.06
CA ILE A 391 -14.72 10.87 -1.93
C ILE A 391 -14.68 9.36 -1.66
N VAL A 392 -14.66 8.98 -0.38
CA VAL A 392 -14.65 7.57 0.04
C VAL A 392 -15.95 6.86 -0.35
N LYS A 393 -17.10 7.51 -0.23
CA LYS A 393 -18.40 7.02 -0.73
C LYS A 393 -18.37 6.78 -2.24
N GLN A 394 -17.80 7.70 -3.02
CA GLN A 394 -17.66 7.54 -4.47
C GLN A 394 -16.81 6.31 -4.85
N ARG A 395 -15.87 5.90 -4.00
CA ARG A 395 -15.10 4.66 -4.15
C ARG A 395 -15.91 3.40 -3.81
N GLY A 396 -17.19 3.55 -3.42
CA GLY A 396 -18.10 2.46 -3.10
C GLY A 396 -17.96 1.92 -1.68
N VAL A 397 -17.40 2.70 -0.76
CA VAL A 397 -17.44 2.42 0.68
C VAL A 397 -18.78 2.91 1.23
N LEU A 398 -19.45 2.08 2.02
CA LEU A 398 -20.73 2.43 2.62
C LEU A 398 -20.53 3.33 3.85
N LEU A 399 -21.39 4.30 4.06
CA LEU A 399 -21.39 5.13 5.27
C LEU A 399 -22.59 4.73 6.14
N ALA A 400 -22.38 4.50 7.43
CA ALA A 400 -23.44 4.32 8.41
C ALA A 400 -23.20 5.26 9.59
N SER A 401 -24.26 5.88 10.12
CA SER A 401 -24.09 6.74 11.30
C SER A 401 -24.31 5.93 12.57
N VAL A 402 -23.41 6.07 13.55
CA VAL A 402 -23.48 5.41 14.85
C VAL A 402 -23.22 6.47 15.92
N SER A 403 -24.30 7.04 16.46
CA SER A 403 -24.24 8.21 17.36
C SER A 403 -25.17 8.06 18.55
N LYS A 404 -24.92 8.82 19.61
CA LYS A 404 -25.84 8.95 20.75
C LYS A 404 -26.73 10.18 20.56
N GLY A 405 -28.01 10.04 20.87
CA GLY A 405 -28.96 11.15 20.79
C GLY A 405 -30.38 10.71 20.47
N ASP A 406 -31.24 11.70 20.22
CA ASP A 406 -32.59 11.49 19.69
C ASP A 406 -32.55 11.41 18.16
N ALA A 407 -32.97 10.27 17.60
CA ALA A 407 -32.87 10.01 16.17
C ALA A 407 -33.70 10.98 15.34
N ASP A 408 -34.94 11.24 15.75
CA ASP A 408 -35.87 12.08 14.98
C ASP A 408 -35.42 13.54 14.98
N ALA A 409 -35.02 14.07 16.15
CA ALA A 409 -34.50 15.42 16.29
C ALA A 409 -33.20 15.61 15.49
N THR A 410 -32.26 14.67 15.61
CA THR A 410 -30.97 14.74 14.90
C THR A 410 -31.16 14.70 13.39
N LEU A 411 -31.96 13.76 12.88
CA LEU A 411 -32.22 13.65 11.44
C LEU A 411 -33.03 14.83 10.90
N ALA A 412 -33.98 15.37 11.68
CA ALA A 412 -34.71 16.57 11.30
C ALA A 412 -33.79 17.79 11.22
N ALA A 413 -32.87 17.97 12.16
CA ALA A 413 -31.89 19.05 12.14
C ALA A 413 -30.90 18.89 10.98
N TRP A 414 -30.38 17.67 10.76
CA TRP A 414 -29.45 17.38 9.67
C TRP A 414 -30.06 17.67 8.29
N ARG A 415 -31.34 17.33 8.06
CA ARG A 415 -32.02 17.65 6.78
C ARG A 415 -32.17 19.15 6.51
N ARG A 416 -32.09 20.00 7.52
CA ARG A 416 -32.14 21.47 7.36
C ARG A 416 -30.81 22.08 6.98
N LEU A 417 -29.72 21.32 7.08
CA LEU A 417 -28.39 21.79 6.67
C LEU A 417 -28.31 21.96 5.14
N PRO A 418 -27.57 22.96 4.65
CA PRO A 418 -27.42 23.17 3.21
C PRO A 418 -26.72 21.98 2.54
N SER A 419 -27.40 21.36 1.59
CA SER A 419 -26.99 20.08 0.98
C SER A 419 -25.93 20.20 -0.12
N THR A 420 -25.62 21.41 -0.61
CA THR A 420 -24.69 21.57 -1.74
C THR A 420 -23.26 21.18 -1.38
N ASP A 421 -22.83 21.40 -0.14
CA ASP A 421 -21.45 21.14 0.29
C ASP A 421 -21.32 20.07 1.37
N LEU A 422 -22.38 19.81 2.15
CA LEU A 422 -22.39 18.86 3.27
C LEU A 422 -23.00 17.51 2.87
N LEU A 423 -22.66 16.46 3.61
CA LEU A 423 -23.38 15.19 3.48
C LEU A 423 -24.77 15.37 4.09
N SER A 424 -25.74 14.66 3.54
CA SER A 424 -27.10 14.52 4.02
C SER A 424 -27.30 13.15 4.66
N PRO A 425 -28.41 12.92 5.39
CA PRO A 425 -28.77 11.57 5.84
C PRO A 425 -28.79 10.55 4.69
N ASP A 426 -29.21 10.99 3.49
CA ASP A 426 -29.29 10.16 2.29
C ASP A 426 -27.92 9.85 1.66
N ASP A 427 -26.82 10.25 2.29
CA ASP A 427 -25.49 9.74 1.99
C ASP A 427 -25.12 8.47 2.79
N PHE A 428 -25.93 8.10 3.78
CA PHE A 428 -25.69 6.99 4.69
C PHE A 428 -26.68 5.84 4.44
N VAL A 429 -26.20 4.60 4.47
CA VAL A 429 -27.06 3.42 4.24
C VAL A 429 -27.96 3.12 5.44
N ALA A 430 -27.55 3.53 6.64
CA ALA A 430 -28.29 3.30 7.87
C ALA A 430 -27.93 4.33 8.95
N HIS A 431 -28.89 4.55 9.87
CA HIS A 431 -28.73 5.43 11.02
C HIS A 431 -29.00 4.66 12.31
N TYR A 432 -27.98 4.58 13.16
CA TYR A 432 -28.02 4.00 14.50
C TYR A 432 -27.80 5.15 15.49
N ILE A 433 -28.89 5.88 15.77
CA ILE A 433 -28.87 7.03 16.67
C ILE A 433 -29.73 6.69 17.89
N GLY A 434 -29.11 6.62 19.06
CA GLY A 434 -29.82 6.28 20.29
C GLY A 434 -28.92 6.25 21.51
N TRP A 435 -29.53 6.19 22.70
CA TRP A 435 -28.81 6.25 23.98
C TRP A 435 -28.14 4.94 24.41
N GLY A 436 -28.30 3.87 23.62
CA GLY A 436 -27.66 2.58 23.87
C GLY A 436 -26.14 2.58 23.62
N PRO A 437 -25.45 1.48 23.95
CA PRO A 437 -24.03 1.33 23.66
C PRO A 437 -23.75 1.24 22.15
N LYS A 438 -22.67 1.88 21.68
CA LYS A 438 -22.29 1.89 20.25
C LYS A 438 -21.82 0.51 19.78
N SER A 439 -21.21 -0.30 20.65
CA SER A 439 -20.92 -1.72 20.39
C SER A 439 -22.13 -2.50 19.90
N ALA A 440 -23.28 -2.38 20.56
CA ALA A 440 -24.52 -3.08 20.17
C ALA A 440 -25.01 -2.64 18.79
N SER A 441 -24.97 -1.32 18.52
CA SER A 441 -25.28 -0.77 17.20
C SER A 441 -24.36 -1.33 16.10
N LEU A 442 -23.07 -1.51 16.39
CA LEU A 442 -22.11 -2.09 15.45
C LEU A 442 -22.34 -3.59 15.20
N HIS A 443 -22.74 -4.36 16.21
CA HIS A 443 -23.17 -5.75 16.03
C HIS A 443 -24.37 -5.83 15.09
N GLN A 444 -25.37 -4.97 15.30
CA GLN A 444 -26.54 -4.91 14.45
C GLN A 444 -26.17 -4.45 13.02
N LEU A 445 -25.34 -3.42 12.88
CA LEU A 445 -24.84 -2.94 11.59
C LEU A 445 -24.15 -4.05 10.78
N CYS A 446 -23.21 -4.78 11.38
CA CYS A 446 -22.49 -5.85 10.69
C CYS A 446 -23.44 -6.97 10.26
N LYS A 447 -24.42 -7.31 11.12
CA LYS A 447 -25.45 -8.31 10.83
C LYS A 447 -26.36 -7.87 9.68
N GLU A 448 -26.88 -6.65 9.72
CA GLU A 448 -27.79 -6.14 8.69
C GLU A 448 -27.09 -5.98 7.34
N LEU A 449 -25.87 -5.44 7.32
CA LEU A 449 -25.10 -5.26 6.10
C LEU A 449 -24.48 -6.56 5.57
N GLN A 450 -24.47 -7.64 6.37
CA GLN A 450 -23.76 -8.89 6.06
C GLN A 450 -22.28 -8.63 5.72
N VAL A 451 -21.65 -7.68 6.42
CA VAL A 451 -20.24 -7.31 6.26
C VAL A 451 -19.44 -7.86 7.43
N ALA A 452 -18.30 -8.47 7.12
CA ALA A 452 -17.36 -8.94 8.13
C ALA A 452 -16.90 -7.76 9.00
N PRO A 453 -16.92 -7.86 10.34
CA PRO A 453 -16.57 -6.75 11.22
C PRO A 453 -15.19 -6.13 10.94
N GLU A 454 -14.20 -6.94 10.54
CA GLU A 454 -12.84 -6.50 10.24
C GLU A 454 -12.75 -5.61 8.99
N ALA A 455 -13.82 -5.59 8.19
CA ALA A 455 -14.02 -4.70 7.04
C ALA A 455 -14.87 -3.47 7.38
N VAL A 456 -15.17 -3.23 8.65
CA VAL A 456 -15.81 -2.01 9.16
C VAL A 456 -14.78 -1.19 9.92
N ALA A 457 -14.76 0.12 9.69
CA ALA A 457 -13.96 1.05 10.48
C ALA A 457 -14.85 2.12 11.15
N VAL A 458 -14.45 2.58 12.33
CA VAL A 458 -15.21 3.51 13.17
C VAL A 458 -14.46 4.83 13.31
N LEU A 459 -15.16 5.93 13.05
CA LEU A 459 -14.72 7.31 13.32
C LEU A 459 -15.55 7.88 14.47
N ASP A 460 -14.88 8.23 15.57
CA ASP A 460 -15.51 8.74 16.79
C ASP A 460 -14.54 9.65 17.53
N ASP A 461 -14.97 10.87 17.87
CA ASP A 461 -14.13 11.84 18.57
C ASP A 461 -13.88 11.41 20.03
N PHE A 462 -14.86 10.76 20.65
CA PHE A 462 -14.87 10.53 22.09
C PHE A 462 -14.16 9.23 22.46
N HIS A 463 -12.99 9.36 23.10
CA HIS A 463 -12.13 8.25 23.48
C HIS A 463 -12.83 7.16 24.33
N VAL A 464 -13.83 7.52 25.14
CA VAL A 464 -14.60 6.55 25.94
C VAL A 464 -15.45 5.65 25.04
N GLU A 465 -16.09 6.19 24.00
CA GLU A 465 -16.83 5.38 23.03
C GLU A 465 -15.88 4.49 22.23
N ARG A 466 -14.71 5.02 21.82
CA ARG A 466 -13.68 4.21 21.15
C ARG A 466 -13.28 3.00 21.99
N GLU A 467 -13.09 3.19 23.29
CA GLU A 467 -12.72 2.09 24.20
C GLU A 467 -13.87 1.13 24.48
N GLU A 468 -15.10 1.63 24.59
CA GLU A 468 -16.32 0.83 24.70
C GLU A 468 -16.44 -0.13 23.51
N ILE A 469 -16.24 0.39 22.30
CA ILE A 469 -16.30 -0.37 21.05
C ILE A 469 -15.18 -1.41 20.99
N ARG A 470 -13.93 -1.07 21.35
CA ARG A 470 -12.81 -2.03 21.36
C ARG A 470 -13.06 -3.19 22.32
N ARG A 471 -13.67 -2.91 23.48
CA ARG A 471 -13.84 -3.90 24.55
C ARG A 471 -15.06 -4.79 24.38
N PHE A 472 -16.17 -4.24 23.89
CA PHE A 472 -17.46 -4.92 23.85
C PHE A 472 -18.06 -5.07 22.46
N GLY A 473 -17.51 -4.37 21.46
CA GLY A 473 -17.95 -4.44 20.07
C GLY A 473 -17.42 -5.65 19.31
N PRO A 474 -17.88 -5.83 18.06
CA PRO A 474 -17.28 -6.79 17.16
C PRO A 474 -15.88 -6.29 16.74
N PRO A 475 -15.01 -7.13 16.15
CA PRO A 475 -13.60 -6.79 15.84
C PRO A 475 -13.47 -5.81 14.66
N VAL A 476 -14.04 -4.62 14.81
CA VAL A 476 -13.98 -3.50 13.87
C VAL A 476 -12.70 -2.69 14.06
N ARG A 477 -12.30 -1.93 13.05
CA ARG A 477 -11.15 -1.03 13.14
C ARG A 477 -11.57 0.30 13.75
N VAL A 478 -11.18 0.53 15.01
CA VAL A 478 -11.43 1.81 15.68
C VAL A 478 -10.28 2.77 15.38
N VAL A 479 -10.55 3.85 14.65
CA VAL A 479 -9.53 4.84 14.27
C VAL A 479 -9.09 5.61 15.50
N ASP A 480 -7.85 5.39 15.93
CA ASP A 480 -7.28 6.04 17.11
C ASP A 480 -6.51 7.30 16.73
N ALA A 481 -7.26 8.33 16.33
CA ALA A 481 -6.71 9.62 15.95
C ALA A 481 -7.65 10.76 16.39
N PRO A 482 -7.14 11.97 16.62
CA PRO A 482 -8.01 13.13 16.80
C PRO A 482 -8.78 13.44 15.51
N VAL A 483 -9.93 14.10 15.63
CA VAL A 483 -10.82 14.45 14.50
C VAL A 483 -10.08 15.25 13.41
N SER A 484 -9.08 16.04 13.78
CA SER A 484 -8.21 16.78 12.84
C SER A 484 -7.45 15.88 11.86
N GLU A 485 -7.18 14.62 12.21
CA GLU A 485 -6.48 13.65 11.38
C GLU A 485 -7.43 12.77 10.55
N PHE A 486 -8.73 12.77 10.83
CA PHE A 486 -9.70 11.93 10.11
C PHE A 486 -9.68 12.17 8.60
N ARG A 487 -9.55 13.43 8.18
CA ARG A 487 -9.44 13.75 6.75
C ARG A 487 -8.22 13.10 6.11
N ARG A 488 -7.05 13.18 6.76
CA ARG A 488 -5.82 12.57 6.24
C ARG A 488 -5.99 11.06 6.17
N TRP A 489 -6.45 10.44 7.25
CA TRP A 489 -6.68 9.00 7.32
C TRP A 489 -7.66 8.52 6.24
N LEU A 490 -8.82 9.15 6.09
CA LEU A 490 -9.82 8.81 5.08
C LEU A 490 -9.28 8.82 3.64
N LEU A 491 -8.36 9.74 3.33
CA LEU A 491 -7.83 9.91 1.99
C LEU A 491 -6.60 9.04 1.70
N THR A 492 -5.91 8.57 2.73
CA THR A 492 -4.62 7.85 2.61
C THR A 492 -4.69 6.39 3.04
N GLU A 493 -5.69 5.99 3.84
CA GLU A 493 -5.85 4.62 4.31
C GLU A 493 -5.94 3.63 3.13
N PRO A 494 -5.02 2.64 3.04
CA PRO A 494 -4.98 1.67 1.94
C PRO A 494 -6.29 0.89 1.80
N GLY A 495 -6.93 0.56 2.92
CA GLY A 495 -8.21 -0.16 2.95
C GLY A 495 -9.37 0.60 2.29
N LEU A 496 -9.25 1.92 2.13
CA LEU A 496 -10.25 2.80 1.49
C LEU A 496 -9.90 3.15 0.04
N GLN A 497 -8.81 2.62 -0.51
CA GLN A 497 -8.42 2.85 -1.91
C GLN A 497 -9.02 1.76 -2.82
N VAL A 498 -9.31 2.15 -4.06
CA VAL A 498 -9.80 1.25 -5.11
C VAL A 498 -9.05 1.55 -6.40
N ARG A 499 -8.70 0.51 -7.17
CA ARG A 499 -7.98 0.64 -8.44
C ARG A 499 -8.82 1.37 -9.50
N THR A 500 -10.12 1.09 -9.53
CA THR A 500 -11.07 1.69 -10.47
C THR A 500 -12.34 2.10 -9.74
N VAL A 501 -12.77 3.34 -9.93
CA VAL A 501 -14.09 3.79 -9.47
C VAL A 501 -15.11 3.48 -10.56
N THR A 502 -16.08 2.62 -10.26
CA THR A 502 -17.14 2.25 -11.21
C THR A 502 -18.43 3.02 -10.92
N PRO A 503 -19.31 3.27 -11.92
CA PRO A 503 -20.62 3.87 -11.68
C PRO A 503 -21.46 3.11 -10.64
N GLU A 504 -21.29 1.79 -10.56
CA GLU A 504 -21.93 0.94 -9.57
C GLU A 504 -21.42 1.21 -8.14
N ALA A 505 -20.13 1.52 -7.99
CA ALA A 505 -19.56 1.92 -6.71
C ALA A 505 -20.22 3.22 -6.21
N ALA A 506 -20.46 4.18 -7.10
CA ALA A 506 -21.17 5.42 -6.77
C ALA A 506 -22.64 5.15 -6.37
N ASN A 507 -23.33 4.20 -7.02
CA ASN A 507 -24.72 3.85 -6.69
C ASN A 507 -24.86 2.82 -5.54
N ARG A 508 -23.75 2.41 -4.93
CA ARG A 508 -23.75 1.34 -3.93
C ARG A 508 -24.52 1.71 -2.67
N THR A 509 -24.49 2.99 -2.29
CA THR A 509 -25.21 3.49 -1.11
C THR A 509 -26.71 3.35 -1.30
N GLU A 510 -27.26 3.83 -2.41
CA GLU A 510 -28.69 3.79 -2.70
C GLU A 510 -29.19 2.34 -2.78
N THR A 511 -28.53 1.51 -3.58
CA THR A 511 -28.88 0.10 -3.75
C THR A 511 -28.81 -0.69 -2.44
N THR A 512 -27.82 -0.43 -1.58
CA THR A 512 -27.73 -1.10 -0.28
C THR A 512 -28.79 -0.61 0.69
N ARG A 513 -29.11 0.69 0.68
CA ARG A 513 -30.20 1.24 1.50
C ARG A 513 -31.54 0.63 1.12
N ALA A 514 -31.84 0.56 -0.18
CA ALA A 514 -33.05 -0.08 -0.68
C ALA A 514 -33.15 -1.54 -0.20
N ALA A 515 -32.06 -2.31 -0.33
CA ALA A 515 -31.99 -3.68 0.15
C ALA A 515 -32.26 -3.82 1.67
N LEU A 516 -31.70 -2.91 2.49
CA LEU A 516 -31.97 -2.88 3.93
C LEU A 516 -33.43 -2.54 4.24
N THR A 517 -34.03 -1.61 3.50
CA THR A 517 -35.45 -1.27 3.63
C THR A 517 -36.31 -2.49 3.35
N VAL A 518 -36.05 -3.20 2.25
CA VAL A 518 -36.80 -4.43 1.90
C VAL A 518 -36.62 -5.51 2.97
N ALA A 519 -35.40 -5.73 3.45
CA ALA A 519 -35.15 -6.71 4.51
C ALA A 519 -35.94 -6.41 5.79
N ARG A 520 -36.00 -5.13 6.21
CA ARG A 520 -36.77 -4.70 7.39
C ARG A 520 -38.28 -4.84 7.16
N MET A 521 -38.76 -4.54 5.96
CA MET A 521 -40.16 -4.75 5.59
C MET A 521 -40.51 -6.24 5.63
N ALA A 522 -39.62 -7.10 5.15
CA ALA A 522 -39.78 -8.54 5.17
C ALA A 522 -39.87 -9.12 6.59
N ASP A 523 -39.00 -8.66 7.50
CA ASP A 523 -39.05 -9.06 8.93
C ASP A 523 -40.37 -8.65 9.61
N SER A 524 -41.00 -7.57 9.14
CA SER A 524 -42.29 -7.08 9.64
C SER A 524 -43.52 -7.63 8.91
N ALA A 525 -43.33 -8.27 7.75
CA ALA A 525 -44.43 -8.83 6.98
C ALA A 525 -44.88 -10.14 7.64
N ASP A 526 -46.16 -10.24 8.00
CA ASP A 526 -46.80 -11.41 8.63
C ASP A 526 -46.85 -12.65 7.70
N GLY A 527 -45.71 -13.08 7.16
CA GLY A 527 -45.53 -14.33 6.41
C GLY A 527 -45.80 -14.27 4.90
N ASP A 528 -46.27 -13.16 4.31
CA ASP A 528 -46.51 -13.04 2.86
C ASP A 528 -45.41 -12.24 2.13
N TYR A 529 -44.22 -12.83 2.10
CA TYR A 529 -43.06 -12.28 1.40
C TYR A 529 -43.27 -12.16 -0.12
N GLY A 530 -44.04 -13.09 -0.72
CA GLY A 530 -44.35 -13.06 -2.15
C GLY A 530 -45.18 -11.84 -2.55
N ARG A 531 -46.08 -11.37 -1.67
CA ARG A 531 -46.79 -10.11 -1.86
C ARG A 531 -45.86 -8.90 -1.78
N LEU A 532 -44.92 -8.86 -0.83
CA LEU A 532 -43.94 -7.78 -0.75
C LEU A 532 -43.17 -7.61 -2.07
N ILE A 533 -42.69 -8.70 -2.66
CA ILE A 533 -41.96 -8.66 -3.94
C ILE A 533 -42.85 -8.16 -5.09
N ARG A 534 -44.13 -8.56 -5.14
CA ARG A 534 -45.08 -8.05 -6.14
C ARG A 534 -45.33 -6.55 -5.96
N ASP A 535 -45.56 -6.11 -4.73
CA ASP A 535 -45.87 -4.71 -4.41
C ASP A 535 -44.68 -3.77 -4.69
N LEU A 536 -43.45 -4.30 -4.65
CA LEU A 536 -42.22 -3.58 -5.03
C LEU A 536 -41.95 -3.55 -6.54
N HIS A 537 -42.75 -4.27 -7.34
CA HIS A 537 -42.58 -4.43 -8.78
C HIS A 537 -41.15 -4.82 -9.18
N VAL A 538 -40.61 -5.86 -8.53
CA VAL A 538 -39.23 -6.33 -8.80
C VAL A 538 -39.13 -6.87 -10.22
N ARG A 539 -38.32 -6.20 -11.04
CA ARG A 539 -38.03 -6.55 -12.44
C ARG A 539 -36.70 -7.27 -12.54
N VAL A 540 -36.71 -8.39 -13.27
CA VAL A 540 -35.56 -9.26 -13.50
C VAL A 540 -35.33 -9.37 -15.01
N ASP A 541 -34.23 -8.82 -15.53
CA ASP A 541 -33.81 -8.96 -16.94
C ASP A 541 -32.62 -9.91 -17.02
N VAL A 542 -32.78 -11.03 -17.74
CA VAL A 542 -31.74 -12.03 -17.95
C VAL A 542 -31.37 -12.07 -19.43
N ARG A 543 -30.10 -11.78 -19.73
CA ARG A 543 -29.62 -11.57 -21.10
C ARG A 543 -28.15 -11.92 -21.26
N PRO A 544 -27.63 -12.10 -22.50
CA PRO A 544 -26.18 -12.10 -22.73
C PRO A 544 -25.55 -10.74 -22.35
N PRO A 545 -24.29 -10.72 -21.88
CA PRO A 545 -23.56 -9.49 -21.64
C PRO A 545 -23.16 -8.80 -22.96
N ARG A 546 -23.00 -7.48 -22.91
CA ARG A 546 -22.31 -6.72 -23.97
C ARG A 546 -20.80 -6.81 -23.76
N GLU A 547 -20.02 -6.61 -24.82
CA GLU A 547 -18.55 -6.62 -24.73
C GLU A 547 -18.02 -5.60 -23.70
N SER A 548 -18.61 -4.40 -23.66
CA SER A 548 -18.29 -3.36 -22.68
C SER A 548 -18.66 -3.71 -21.23
N GLU A 549 -19.45 -4.75 -21.01
CA GLU A 549 -19.89 -5.19 -19.68
C GLU A 549 -19.02 -6.32 -19.12
N LEU A 550 -18.13 -6.95 -19.92
CA LEU A 550 -17.34 -8.11 -19.51
C LEU A 550 -16.40 -7.81 -18.33
N THR A 551 -15.70 -6.68 -18.34
CA THR A 551 -14.86 -6.24 -17.21
C THR A 551 -15.67 -6.11 -15.92
N ARG A 552 -16.91 -5.62 -16.03
CA ARG A 552 -17.82 -5.46 -14.89
C ARG A 552 -18.30 -6.81 -14.37
N VAL A 553 -18.62 -7.75 -15.25
CA VAL A 553 -19.02 -9.10 -14.87
C VAL A 553 -17.88 -9.80 -14.12
N ALA A 554 -16.65 -9.69 -14.61
CA ALA A 554 -15.47 -10.22 -13.93
C ALA A 554 -15.29 -9.62 -12.52
N GLU A 555 -15.46 -8.30 -12.38
CA GLU A 555 -15.41 -7.63 -11.06
C GLU A 555 -16.51 -8.16 -10.12
N LEU A 556 -17.74 -8.32 -10.62
CA LEU A 556 -18.86 -8.84 -9.83
C LEU A 556 -18.58 -10.25 -9.32
N VAL A 557 -18.08 -11.14 -10.17
CA VAL A 557 -17.73 -12.52 -9.81
C VAL A 557 -16.65 -12.52 -8.73
N THR A 558 -15.59 -11.73 -8.94
CA THR A 558 -14.45 -11.63 -8.00
C THR A 558 -14.86 -11.13 -6.62
N ARG A 559 -15.82 -10.18 -6.56
CA ARG A 559 -16.27 -9.60 -5.28
C ARG A 559 -17.34 -10.43 -4.57
N THR A 560 -17.95 -11.41 -5.25
CA THR A 560 -19.07 -12.18 -4.69
C THR A 560 -18.53 -13.42 -4.01
N THR A 561 -18.79 -13.57 -2.70
CA THR A 561 -18.32 -14.74 -1.93
C THR A 561 -19.44 -15.56 -1.29
N GLN A 562 -20.69 -15.06 -1.32
CA GLN A 562 -21.82 -15.69 -0.63
C GLN A 562 -22.75 -16.49 -1.56
N PHE A 563 -22.81 -16.12 -2.84
CA PHE A 563 -23.63 -16.80 -3.85
C PHE A 563 -22.77 -17.26 -5.03
N THR A 564 -21.68 -17.96 -4.72
CA THR A 564 -20.79 -18.51 -5.74
C THR A 564 -20.90 -20.03 -5.87
N LEU A 565 -20.94 -20.52 -7.12
CA LEU A 565 -20.81 -21.92 -7.51
C LEU A 565 -19.52 -22.11 -8.34
N GLY A 566 -18.87 -23.27 -8.24
CA GLY A 566 -17.61 -23.57 -8.94
C GLY A 566 -16.68 -24.52 -8.17
N GLU A 567 -15.73 -25.13 -8.89
CA GLU A 567 -14.73 -26.04 -8.30
C GLU A 567 -13.36 -25.94 -9.02
N PRO A 568 -12.42 -25.10 -8.51
CA PRO A 568 -12.61 -24.08 -7.45
C PRO A 568 -13.54 -22.93 -7.90
N PRO A 569 -14.02 -22.07 -6.98
CA PRO A 569 -14.71 -20.84 -7.38
C PRO A 569 -13.82 -20.07 -8.35
N PRO A 570 -14.28 -19.81 -9.59
CA PRO A 570 -13.37 -19.36 -10.62
C PRO A 570 -12.80 -17.99 -10.27
N GLY A 571 -11.47 -17.87 -10.33
CA GLY A 571 -10.81 -16.57 -10.38
C GLY A 571 -11.24 -15.78 -11.62
N PRO A 572 -10.88 -14.48 -11.73
CA PRO A 572 -11.22 -13.65 -12.89
C PRO A 572 -10.87 -14.32 -14.22
N ASP A 573 -9.69 -14.95 -14.31
CA ASP A 573 -9.19 -15.58 -15.52
C ASP A 573 -9.90 -16.90 -15.85
N GLU A 574 -10.18 -17.73 -14.84
CA GLU A 574 -10.95 -18.97 -15.00
C GLU A 574 -12.40 -18.67 -15.41
N PHE A 575 -12.98 -17.59 -14.88
CA PHE A 575 -14.30 -17.12 -15.28
C PHE A 575 -14.29 -16.60 -16.72
N ALA A 576 -13.27 -15.81 -17.09
CA ALA A 576 -13.11 -15.30 -18.46
C ALA A 576 -12.91 -16.45 -19.46
N GLU A 577 -12.10 -17.45 -19.11
CA GLU A 577 -11.91 -18.65 -19.93
C GLU A 577 -13.21 -19.42 -20.08
N ALA A 578 -13.93 -19.69 -18.99
CA ALA A 578 -15.22 -20.38 -19.05
C ALA A 578 -16.25 -19.58 -19.88
N ALA A 579 -16.33 -18.27 -19.69
CA ALA A 579 -17.20 -17.39 -20.46
C ALA A 579 -16.82 -17.29 -21.95
N SER A 580 -15.57 -17.59 -22.32
CA SER A 580 -15.12 -17.62 -23.72
C SER A 580 -15.48 -18.92 -24.44
N ARG A 581 -15.63 -20.02 -23.69
CA ARG A 581 -15.94 -21.37 -24.21
C ARG A 581 -17.42 -21.67 -24.17
N ASP A 582 -18.09 -21.18 -23.13
CA ASP A 582 -19.47 -21.50 -22.80
C ASP A 582 -20.35 -20.25 -22.77
N GLU A 583 -21.64 -20.45 -22.54
CA GLU A 583 -22.59 -19.36 -22.63
C GLU A 583 -22.68 -18.56 -21.32
N LEU A 584 -22.37 -17.27 -21.40
CA LEU A 584 -22.49 -16.33 -20.29
C LEU A 584 -23.85 -15.60 -20.32
N ARG A 585 -24.56 -15.61 -19.20
CA ARG A 585 -25.75 -14.80 -18.91
C ARG A 585 -25.50 -13.86 -17.76
N VAL A 586 -26.05 -12.65 -17.86
CA VAL A 586 -26.06 -11.65 -16.79
C VAL A 586 -27.47 -11.42 -16.30
N LEU A 587 -27.56 -11.02 -15.02
CA LEU A 587 -28.78 -10.65 -14.33
C LEU A 587 -28.76 -9.15 -14.05
N GLU A 588 -29.77 -8.44 -14.53
CA GLU A 588 -30.03 -7.03 -14.21
C GLU A 588 -31.34 -6.91 -13.42
N VAL A 589 -31.33 -6.12 -12.34
CA VAL A 589 -32.47 -6.02 -11.41
C VAL A 589 -32.81 -4.57 -11.09
N SER A 590 -34.10 -4.28 -11.02
CA SER A 590 -34.65 -3.00 -10.54
C SER A 590 -35.94 -3.22 -9.79
N ASP A 591 -36.29 -2.31 -8.89
CA ASP A 591 -37.58 -2.25 -8.20
C ASP A 591 -38.02 -0.78 -8.07
N ASP A 592 -39.11 -0.53 -7.35
CA ASP A 592 -39.62 0.83 -7.11
C ASP A 592 -38.72 1.69 -6.18
N LEU A 593 -37.76 1.07 -5.48
CA LEU A 593 -36.84 1.74 -4.55
C LEU A 593 -35.48 2.06 -5.17
N ALA A 594 -34.96 1.21 -6.06
CA ALA A 594 -33.65 1.39 -6.67
C ALA A 594 -33.46 0.61 -7.99
N ASN A 595 -32.54 1.09 -8.81
CA ASN A 595 -31.96 0.32 -9.91
C ASN A 595 -30.61 -0.27 -9.49
N TYR A 596 -30.54 -1.60 -9.42
CA TYR A 596 -29.34 -2.32 -8.95
C TYR A 596 -28.34 -2.59 -10.08
N GLY A 597 -28.75 -2.46 -11.35
CA GLY A 597 -27.93 -2.77 -12.51
C GLY A 597 -27.59 -4.27 -12.58
N ILE A 598 -26.43 -4.59 -13.18
CA ILE A 598 -25.95 -5.97 -13.27
C ILE A 598 -25.55 -6.47 -11.88
N VAL A 599 -26.29 -7.46 -11.40
CA VAL A 599 -26.17 -8.03 -10.05
C VAL A 599 -25.95 -9.53 -10.06
N GLY A 600 -25.86 -10.17 -11.22
CA GLY A 600 -25.48 -11.58 -11.29
C GLY A 600 -24.89 -12.00 -12.62
N ALA A 601 -24.20 -13.12 -12.59
CA ALA A 601 -23.54 -13.73 -13.74
C ALA A 601 -23.63 -15.26 -13.64
N CYS A 602 -23.89 -15.94 -14.75
CA CYS A 602 -24.01 -17.38 -14.82
C CYS A 602 -23.35 -17.91 -16.09
N VAL A 603 -22.43 -18.85 -15.97
CA VAL A 603 -21.76 -19.52 -17.10
C VAL A 603 -22.28 -20.95 -17.18
N ILE A 604 -22.84 -21.31 -18.33
CA ILE A 604 -23.47 -22.60 -18.56
C ILE A 604 -22.92 -23.22 -19.84
N GLY A 605 -22.42 -24.45 -19.72
CA GLY A 605 -21.81 -25.21 -20.80
C GLY A 605 -22.21 -26.68 -20.75
N ASP A 606 -22.69 -27.25 -21.85
CA ASP A 606 -23.06 -28.68 -21.95
C ASP A 606 -24.00 -29.19 -20.83
N GLY A 607 -24.88 -28.32 -20.31
CA GLY A 607 -25.79 -28.64 -19.20
C GLY A 607 -25.15 -28.53 -17.82
N VAL A 608 -23.90 -28.07 -17.72
CA VAL A 608 -23.19 -27.82 -16.47
C VAL A 608 -23.21 -26.33 -16.14
N VAL A 609 -23.66 -25.98 -14.94
CA VAL A 609 -23.51 -24.64 -14.37
C VAL A 609 -22.08 -24.53 -13.86
N ARG A 610 -21.20 -23.93 -14.66
CA ARG A 610 -19.76 -23.83 -14.36
C ARG A 610 -19.47 -22.74 -13.33
N ALA A 611 -20.19 -21.64 -13.42
CA ALA A 611 -20.06 -20.51 -12.51
C ALA A 611 -21.42 -19.84 -12.31
N LEU A 612 -21.70 -19.44 -11.08
CA LEU A 612 -22.82 -18.56 -10.75
C LEU A 612 -22.32 -17.55 -9.72
N ALA A 613 -22.68 -16.29 -9.88
CA ALA A 613 -22.44 -15.23 -8.91
C ALA A 613 -23.70 -14.36 -8.80
N VAL A 614 -24.19 -14.11 -7.58
CA VAL A 614 -25.29 -13.16 -7.32
C VAL A 614 -24.87 -12.20 -6.21
N SER A 615 -24.99 -10.90 -6.47
CA SER A 615 -24.66 -9.84 -5.53
C SER A 615 -25.55 -9.91 -4.28
N CYS A 616 -24.94 -9.85 -3.10
CA CYS A 616 -25.64 -9.81 -1.81
C CYS A 616 -26.66 -8.67 -1.68
N ARG A 617 -26.49 -7.58 -2.44
CA ARG A 617 -27.41 -6.42 -2.41
C ARG A 617 -28.81 -6.69 -2.95
N VAL A 618 -29.03 -7.81 -3.66
CA VAL A 618 -30.36 -8.20 -4.14
C VAL A 618 -30.90 -9.43 -3.43
N LEU A 619 -30.29 -9.80 -2.29
CA LEU A 619 -30.70 -10.97 -1.52
C LEU A 619 -32.12 -10.85 -1.01
N ALA A 620 -32.47 -9.70 -0.43
CA ALA A 620 -33.82 -9.40 0.05
C ALA A 620 -34.85 -9.24 -1.08
N LEU A 621 -34.44 -9.37 -2.34
CA LEU A 621 -35.34 -9.41 -3.51
C LEU A 621 -35.56 -10.83 -4.03
N ASP A 622 -34.85 -11.82 -3.46
CA ASP A 622 -35.04 -13.24 -3.78
C ASP A 622 -34.90 -13.60 -5.27
N VAL A 623 -34.00 -12.88 -5.97
CA VAL A 623 -33.81 -13.01 -7.43
C VAL A 623 -32.90 -14.17 -7.85
N GLY A 624 -32.14 -14.74 -6.91
CA GLY A 624 -31.15 -15.79 -7.20
C GLY A 624 -31.77 -17.05 -7.84
N PRO A 625 -32.81 -17.65 -7.24
CA PRO A 625 -33.46 -18.83 -7.81
C PRO A 625 -34.13 -18.57 -9.16
N VAL A 626 -34.69 -17.37 -9.33
CA VAL A 626 -35.30 -16.89 -10.58
C VAL A 626 -34.24 -16.80 -11.67
N PHE A 627 -33.09 -16.20 -11.37
CA PHE A 627 -32.00 -16.05 -12.32
C PHE A 627 -31.45 -17.39 -12.81
N LEU A 628 -31.17 -18.32 -11.89
CA LEU A 628 -30.69 -19.64 -12.30
C LEU A 628 -31.74 -20.38 -13.14
N THR A 629 -33.02 -20.29 -12.78
CA THR A 629 -34.10 -20.90 -13.58
C THR A 629 -34.20 -20.27 -14.96
N ALA A 630 -34.15 -18.95 -15.06
CA ALA A 630 -34.18 -18.21 -16.33
C ALA A 630 -32.96 -18.52 -17.21
N ALA A 631 -31.77 -18.66 -16.62
CA ALA A 631 -30.55 -18.98 -17.36
C ALA A 631 -30.55 -20.40 -17.97
N LEU A 632 -31.35 -21.31 -17.42
CA LEU A 632 -31.52 -22.68 -17.88
C LEU A 632 -32.69 -22.85 -18.89
N LEU A 633 -33.56 -21.84 -19.02
CA LEU A 633 -34.74 -21.88 -19.88
C LEU A 633 -34.35 -22.13 -21.35
N GLY A 634 -35.16 -22.95 -22.06
CA GLY A 634 -35.01 -23.17 -23.50
C GLY A 634 -33.85 -24.10 -23.91
N ARG A 635 -33.07 -24.60 -22.95
CA ARG A 635 -31.94 -25.50 -23.22
C ARG A 635 -32.40 -26.95 -23.44
N PRO A 636 -31.81 -27.68 -24.40
CA PRO A 636 -32.24 -29.03 -24.77
C PRO A 636 -31.79 -30.14 -23.80
N ASN A 637 -31.03 -29.80 -22.76
CA ASN A 637 -30.44 -30.78 -21.85
C ASN A 637 -31.52 -31.48 -20.99
N GLU A 638 -31.47 -32.81 -20.95
CA GLU A 638 -32.37 -33.61 -20.11
C GLU A 638 -32.03 -33.52 -18.61
N THR A 639 -30.80 -33.11 -18.29
CA THR A 639 -30.30 -32.95 -16.93
C THR A 639 -29.30 -31.81 -16.87
N PHE A 640 -29.43 -30.96 -15.85
CA PHE A 640 -28.44 -29.95 -15.50
C PHE A 640 -27.64 -30.37 -14.28
N VAL A 641 -26.34 -30.07 -14.28
CA VAL A 641 -25.42 -30.39 -13.18
C VAL A 641 -24.83 -29.10 -12.62
N ALA A 642 -24.69 -29.01 -11.29
CA ALA A 642 -23.99 -27.93 -10.62
C ALA A 642 -23.05 -28.50 -9.54
N HIS A 643 -21.84 -27.94 -9.47
CA HIS A 643 -20.85 -28.28 -8.45
C HIS A 643 -20.81 -27.17 -7.39
N TYR A 644 -20.94 -27.56 -6.13
CA TYR A 644 -20.89 -26.65 -4.98
C TYR A 644 -19.79 -27.07 -4.02
N THR A 645 -18.84 -26.15 -3.80
CA THR A 645 -17.82 -26.28 -2.75
C THR A 645 -18.19 -25.39 -1.58
N ALA A 646 -18.50 -25.98 -0.43
CA ALA A 646 -18.85 -25.27 0.79
C ALA A 646 -17.68 -24.43 1.30
N THR A 647 -17.98 -23.18 1.60
CA THR A 647 -17.10 -22.24 2.31
C THR A 647 -17.86 -21.68 3.52
N GLU A 648 -17.16 -20.99 4.41
CA GLU A 648 -17.79 -20.34 5.58
C GLU A 648 -18.91 -19.36 5.19
N ARG A 649 -18.88 -18.82 3.96
CA ARG A 649 -19.72 -17.69 3.55
C ARG A 649 -20.75 -18.02 2.47
N ASN A 650 -20.61 -19.14 1.74
CA ASN A 650 -21.47 -19.45 0.59
C ASN A 650 -22.63 -20.41 0.88
N SER A 651 -22.99 -20.62 2.14
CA SER A 651 -24.16 -21.44 2.50
C SER A 651 -25.47 -21.00 1.83
N PRO A 652 -25.73 -19.71 1.52
CA PRO A 652 -26.94 -19.30 0.81
C PRO A 652 -27.04 -19.87 -0.62
N ALA A 653 -25.92 -20.17 -1.27
CA ALA A 653 -25.92 -20.79 -2.61
C ALA A 653 -26.54 -22.21 -2.61
N LYS A 654 -26.45 -22.93 -1.48
CA LYS A 654 -27.05 -24.26 -1.31
C LYS A 654 -28.59 -24.19 -1.32
N ASP A 655 -29.15 -23.14 -0.72
CA ASP A 655 -30.60 -22.89 -0.74
C ASP A 655 -31.07 -22.48 -2.13
N LEU A 656 -30.30 -21.61 -2.81
CA LEU A 656 -30.56 -21.21 -4.20
C LEU A 656 -30.69 -22.45 -5.11
N LEU A 657 -29.73 -23.39 -5.05
CA LEU A 657 -29.78 -24.62 -5.85
C LEU A 657 -31.06 -25.42 -5.60
N ARG A 658 -31.42 -25.65 -4.33
CA ARG A 658 -32.65 -26.37 -3.95
C ARG A 658 -33.90 -25.70 -4.52
N ARG A 659 -34.00 -24.39 -4.36
CA ARG A 659 -35.17 -23.59 -4.78
C ARG A 659 -35.26 -23.44 -6.31
N SER A 660 -34.14 -23.57 -7.01
CA SER A 660 -34.11 -23.71 -8.47
C SER A 660 -34.33 -25.15 -8.97
N GLY A 661 -34.78 -26.08 -8.11
CA GLY A 661 -35.14 -27.44 -8.51
C GLY A 661 -33.98 -28.44 -8.62
N PHE A 662 -32.78 -28.09 -8.15
CA PHE A 662 -31.67 -29.04 -8.07
C PHE A 662 -31.79 -29.93 -6.83
N GLN A 663 -31.42 -31.19 -6.98
CA GLN A 663 -31.37 -32.19 -5.91
C GLN A 663 -29.91 -32.60 -5.65
N LEU A 664 -29.56 -32.75 -4.38
CA LEU A 664 -28.25 -33.24 -3.97
C LEU A 664 -28.11 -34.71 -4.36
N VAL A 665 -27.06 -35.05 -5.12
CA VAL A 665 -26.80 -36.41 -5.60
C VAL A 665 -25.60 -37.05 -4.90
N ALA A 666 -24.55 -36.27 -4.62
CA ALA A 666 -23.35 -36.74 -3.91
C ALA A 666 -22.74 -35.62 -3.06
N GLU A 667 -22.15 -35.96 -1.91
CA GLU A 667 -21.44 -35.04 -1.02
C GLU A 667 -20.15 -35.70 -0.53
N HIS A 668 -19.00 -35.08 -0.80
CA HIS A 668 -17.66 -35.57 -0.52
C HIS A 668 -16.86 -34.46 0.19
N GLY A 669 -16.88 -34.47 1.53
CA GLY A 669 -16.26 -33.42 2.34
C GLY A 669 -16.93 -32.07 2.11
N ALA A 670 -16.17 -31.06 1.67
CA ALA A 670 -16.71 -29.74 1.34
C ALA A 670 -17.40 -29.68 -0.03
N ARG A 671 -17.28 -30.72 -0.87
CA ARG A 671 -17.75 -30.70 -2.27
C ARG A 671 -19.07 -31.45 -2.40
N SER A 672 -19.97 -30.95 -3.23
CA SER A 672 -21.23 -31.62 -3.52
C SER A 672 -21.68 -31.44 -4.96
N GLU A 673 -22.32 -32.48 -5.50
CA GLU A 673 -22.88 -32.50 -6.84
C GLU A 673 -24.40 -32.43 -6.77
N TRP A 674 -24.97 -31.53 -7.56
CA TRP A 674 -26.39 -31.24 -7.62
C TRP A 674 -26.91 -31.48 -9.03
N ARG A 675 -28.08 -32.12 -9.15
CA ARG A 675 -28.72 -32.36 -10.45
C ARG A 675 -30.16 -31.90 -10.49
N ARG A 676 -30.55 -31.28 -11.60
CA ARG A 676 -31.94 -30.96 -11.94
C ARG A 676 -32.34 -31.77 -13.18
N ARG A 677 -33.46 -32.50 -13.10
CA ARG A 677 -33.99 -33.28 -14.23
C ARG A 677 -35.06 -32.51 -14.99
N GLY A 678 -35.12 -32.73 -16.30
CA GLY A 678 -36.16 -32.22 -17.19
C GLY A 678 -35.86 -30.83 -17.74
N PRO A 679 -36.48 -30.47 -18.87
CA PRO A 679 -36.36 -29.14 -19.45
C PRO A 679 -37.02 -28.10 -18.54
N VAL A 680 -36.41 -26.94 -18.42
CA VAL A 680 -37.00 -25.81 -17.69
C VAL A 680 -38.07 -25.18 -18.58
N SER A 681 -39.26 -24.95 -18.01
CA SER A 681 -40.41 -24.39 -18.72
C SER A 681 -40.70 -22.94 -18.30
N ALA A 682 -41.33 -22.16 -19.18
CA ALA A 682 -41.73 -20.78 -18.86
C ALA A 682 -42.73 -20.69 -17.68
N ALA A 683 -43.58 -21.72 -17.50
CA ALA A 683 -44.53 -21.79 -16.40
C ALA A 683 -43.86 -21.83 -15.01
N GLU A 684 -42.62 -22.31 -14.92
CA GLU A 684 -41.84 -22.27 -13.68
C GLU A 684 -41.37 -20.86 -13.32
N LEU A 685 -41.25 -19.97 -14.31
CA LEU A 685 -40.94 -18.57 -14.11
C LEU A 685 -42.18 -17.76 -13.72
N ASP A 686 -43.34 -18.10 -14.31
CA ASP A 686 -44.64 -17.47 -13.97
C ASP A 686 -45.08 -17.74 -12.52
N ALA A 687 -44.51 -18.75 -11.87
CA ALA A 687 -44.76 -19.07 -10.47
C ALA A 687 -44.06 -18.10 -9.49
N TRP A 688 -43.09 -17.33 -9.96
CA TRP A 688 -42.36 -16.35 -9.15
C TRP A 688 -43.11 -15.01 -9.11
N PRO A 689 -43.05 -14.27 -7.97
CA PRO A 689 -43.70 -12.97 -7.83
C PRO A 689 -43.04 -11.83 -8.63
N HIS A 690 -42.02 -12.12 -9.42
CA HIS A 690 -41.17 -11.16 -10.13
C HIS A 690 -41.65 -10.89 -11.55
N GLU A 691 -41.41 -9.68 -12.05
CA GLU A 691 -41.58 -9.35 -13.48
C GLU A 691 -40.32 -9.80 -14.24
N VAL A 692 -40.37 -11.00 -14.85
CA VAL A 692 -39.21 -11.60 -15.52
C VAL A 692 -39.21 -11.29 -17.03
N SER A 693 -38.09 -10.75 -17.53
CA SER A 693 -37.79 -10.59 -18.96
C SER A 693 -36.55 -11.41 -19.32
N ILE A 694 -36.62 -12.17 -20.41
CA ILE A 694 -35.50 -12.98 -20.90
C ILE A 694 -35.24 -12.61 -22.35
N ARG A 695 -33.98 -12.33 -22.68
CA ARG A 695 -33.54 -12.04 -24.05
C ARG A 695 -32.58 -13.12 -24.51
N GLU A 696 -32.91 -13.73 -25.64
CA GLU A 696 -32.01 -14.69 -26.28
C GLU A 696 -30.91 -13.98 -27.07
N VAL A 697 -29.84 -14.72 -27.34
CA VAL A 697 -28.80 -14.31 -28.29
C VAL A 697 -29.47 -14.26 -29.67
N THR A 698 -29.72 -13.07 -30.21
CA THR A 698 -30.06 -12.94 -31.63
C THR A 698 -28.87 -13.44 -32.43
N ALA A 699 -29.08 -14.55 -33.15
CA ALA A 699 -28.09 -15.18 -34.04
C ALA A 699 -27.61 -14.24 -35.14
#